data_AF-A2SNC3-F1
#
_entry.id   AF-A2SNC3-F1
#
_cell.length_a   1.000
_cell.length_b   1.000
_cell.length_c   1.000
_cell.angle_alpha   90.00
_cell.angle_beta   90.00
_cell.angle_gamma   90.00
#
_symmetry.space_group_name_H-M   'P 1'
#
loop_
_entity.id
_entity.type
_entity.pdbx_description
1 polymer ?
#
loop_
_entity_poly.entity_id
_entity_poly.type
_entity_poly.pdbx_seq_one_letter_code
_entity_poly.pdbx_strand_id
1 'polypeptide(L)'
;MSGSSLVPVRQGSAAGPDVVVDDVGGDLLRSEQVLEPGYYWRAKATLGEHPEIEEGDALLLVDLIDFEEKLHSVQLLCHPRHGEGKYTFLIDDFIASFEPCQDADAIRAAEQQAILDRVTELQQELVSAQANPQLMLEAIKPQVDQAEKKHQYEAGQRQQRAENDRRERDRNLSKIHRRAARRSAAKGNPLALPKVAVGTNVSQLLTAGIDEGGVVQLREIADRQLVLAQAQANWLTKKTEEITGTLKELAPYAAEKAAVALARSSDALKRAERIRQGIESLDLYTGKGVDVFEVRDGPEAPTHVPLMIVQGKRYMEEELAAQADVGMSFDWRDQPQFFAELARNDALLNQVFPSERCVISMAVTRHERRYGKDMWANLINNLQNQLVFLLVRNGGKVHVVYSATPSHEAASRLFPTADELGNVFRGVDGSTITLRDVEFGERKKDFDDLALHYRRFLILLCGLDHRLRLLGEFYPPEQQINFMTADFQARYMRFYADQEAGSQIGDDLPWVSAWIKAKNTLVQSGSRVFVMNSDGAINNSPEVKRRHGLRFRERQFETAQIAQQEGARFYVTLATKDTWGHDRSEPNVKCYLEGESSGGDESWWLCLDGVSVDEIRRYLGSRRNWGMGVGYLRLFRRLEAFLAAEAEAEAPARAYLLQQATTHGGLPEHVARPALDVAVRNWRAARRGAALPGLDRLAELNEVLSLVAPEGYVPAGIESLLQRYLDACAAADPGRQPLLLTRSGSNRYVLYTTASDRDREPYPSVLSWGWVRRVVLEPTKTARHLREVSESLTWLHEALPASEAELRRYSGADDWFHKDAEPIRLRTYATIKRNLADAVVWEPVLRAGPGAGIPAEIFTTLAATCAQRQRANHTRSVLHLSLGIPVGVYGGGRKLSVVYMTARAEHVLYTYGDDAQRAAIRAQFTSRFHNARRGSEILAAPLEWALRVSEECLDGEALQVHKGEIPGVSSYQVDWMRLGISQNHKRHRGTVDRPGVKGDGKPSLDTHAHATLSLNRAFDELAGVGPLLRRRFYRQQLDRVQWDCRWEAPEKAKAKRKQILSQRYTPRTAQLSPLVWLESRNRSIAQSVFVAPLRKKES
;
A
#
# COMPACT_ATOMS: atom_id res chain seq x y z
N MET A 1 35.71 57.68 -11.16
CA MET A 1 34.82 58.71 -10.57
C MET A 1 33.43 58.13 -10.49
N SER A 2 32.83 58.23 -9.29
CA SER A 2 31.40 58.05 -8.91
C SER A 2 30.69 56.77 -9.39
N GLY A 3 30.17 55.89 -8.55
CA GLY A 3 29.94 55.87 -7.12
C GLY A 3 29.00 54.69 -6.87
N SER A 4 29.48 53.67 -6.14
CA SER A 4 28.68 52.52 -5.74
C SER A 4 27.86 52.92 -4.52
N SER A 5 26.53 53.00 -4.67
CA SER A 5 25.61 53.14 -3.56
C SER A 5 25.51 51.79 -2.84
N LEU A 6 26.24 51.69 -1.73
CA LEU A 6 26.01 50.72 -0.67
C LEU A 6 24.55 50.82 -0.20
N VAL A 7 23.74 49.81 -0.53
CA VAL A 7 22.50 49.52 0.18
C VAL A 7 22.89 48.63 1.36
N PRO A 8 22.80 49.09 2.62
CA PRO A 8 23.12 48.25 3.76
C PRO A 8 22.00 47.21 3.91
N VAL A 9 22.37 45.93 3.79
CA VAL A 9 21.54 44.83 4.25
C VAL A 9 21.39 45.01 5.76
N ARG A 10 20.22 45.50 6.17
CA ARG A 10 19.81 45.55 7.57
C ARG A 10 19.97 44.14 8.14
N GLN A 11 20.88 44.00 9.10
CA GLN A 11 20.81 42.95 10.10
C GLN A 11 19.42 43.06 10.73
N GLY A 12 18.53 42.13 10.39
CA GLY A 12 17.33 41.88 11.17
C GLY A 12 17.78 41.18 12.46
N SER A 13 18.27 41.94 13.44
CA SER A 13 18.10 41.53 14.81
C SER A 13 16.60 41.54 15.03
N ALA A 14 15.99 40.35 15.08
CA ALA A 14 14.71 40.20 15.74
C ALA A 14 14.97 40.50 17.22
N ALA A 15 14.97 41.79 17.56
CA ALA A 15 14.57 42.23 18.87
C ALA A 15 13.14 41.73 19.04
N GLY A 16 13.00 40.54 19.62
CA GLY A 16 11.77 40.20 20.33
C GLY A 16 11.52 41.30 21.36
N PRO A 17 10.25 41.55 21.73
CA PRO A 17 9.98 42.56 22.73
C PRO A 17 10.81 42.21 23.97
N ASP A 18 11.66 43.14 24.41
CA ASP A 18 12.23 43.17 25.75
C ASP A 18 11.05 43.20 26.73
N VAL A 19 10.48 42.03 26.98
CA VAL A 19 9.71 41.78 28.19
C VAL A 19 10.78 41.54 29.22
N VAL A 20 11.12 42.61 29.94
CA VAL A 20 11.73 42.52 31.25
C VAL A 20 10.79 41.62 32.06
N VAL A 21 11.14 40.34 32.16
CA VAL A 21 10.59 39.46 33.18
C VAL A 21 11.25 39.95 34.46
N ASP A 22 10.46 40.54 35.36
CA ASP A 22 10.91 40.94 36.69
C ASP A 22 11.37 39.67 37.43
N ASP A 23 12.67 39.41 37.35
CA ASP A 23 13.40 38.20 37.73
C ASP A 23 13.73 38.19 39.23
N VAL A 24 12.71 38.41 40.07
CA VAL A 24 12.90 38.44 41.53
C VAL A 24 12.47 37.11 42.17
N GLY A 25 11.59 36.32 41.52
CA GLY A 25 11.05 35.09 42.12
C GLY A 25 11.98 33.86 42.08
N GLY A 26 12.62 33.60 40.92
CA GLY A 26 13.37 32.36 40.67
C GLY A 26 14.71 32.27 41.39
N ASP A 27 15.48 33.36 41.40
CA ASP A 27 16.80 33.41 42.06
C ASP A 27 16.69 33.45 43.59
N LEU A 28 15.63 34.06 44.14
CA LEU A 28 15.36 34.03 45.59
C LEU A 28 15.03 32.61 46.09
N LEU A 29 14.29 31.81 45.33
CA LEU A 29 13.92 30.43 45.69
C LEU A 29 15.11 29.44 45.64
N ARG A 30 16.09 29.66 44.75
CA ARG A 30 17.36 28.91 44.74
C ARG A 30 18.23 29.21 45.96
N SER A 31 18.15 30.44 46.49
CA SER A 31 18.93 30.85 47.67
C SER A 31 18.44 30.25 48.99
N GLU A 32 17.18 29.78 49.05
CA GLU A 32 16.58 29.13 50.23
C GLU A 32 16.63 27.58 50.22
N GLN A 33 17.36 26.94 49.29
CA GLN A 33 17.50 25.47 49.15
C GLN A 33 16.22 24.68 48.83
N VAL A 34 15.14 25.32 48.37
CA VAL A 34 13.82 24.66 48.23
C VAL A 34 13.56 24.07 46.83
N LEU A 35 14.21 24.62 45.80
CA LEU A 35 13.98 24.23 44.40
C LEU A 35 15.12 23.36 43.86
N GLU A 36 15.22 22.12 44.36
CA GLU A 36 16.18 21.10 43.92
C GLU A 36 15.48 19.76 43.56
N PRO A 37 16.00 18.97 42.61
CA PRO A 37 15.49 17.62 42.34
C PRO A 37 15.54 16.72 43.57
N GLY A 38 14.44 16.01 43.84
CA GLY A 38 14.29 15.14 45.02
C GLY A 38 13.51 15.76 46.19
N TYR A 39 12.98 16.98 46.02
CA TYR A 39 12.05 17.63 46.95
C TYR A 39 10.61 17.55 46.45
N TYR A 40 9.65 17.63 47.38
CA TYR A 40 8.23 17.53 47.08
C TYR A 40 7.56 18.90 47.07
N TRP A 41 6.60 19.06 46.16
CA TRP A 41 5.83 20.28 45.98
C TRP A 41 4.34 19.97 45.95
N ARG A 42 3.53 20.81 46.60
CA ARG A 42 2.09 20.65 46.76
C ARG A 42 1.33 21.53 45.78
N ALA A 43 0.31 20.98 45.13
CA ALA A 43 -0.59 21.75 44.25
C ALA A 43 -1.53 22.65 45.06
N LYS A 44 -1.60 23.95 44.73
CA LYS A 44 -2.46 24.94 45.40
C LYS A 44 -3.93 24.88 44.97
N ALA A 45 -4.22 24.28 43.81
CA ALA A 45 -5.56 24.13 43.25
C ALA A 45 -5.56 23.01 42.21
N THR A 46 -6.73 22.45 41.88
CA THR A 46 -6.89 21.52 40.76
C THR A 46 -6.58 22.23 39.44
N LEU A 47 -5.62 21.70 38.67
CA LEU A 47 -5.14 22.31 37.44
C LEU A 47 -6.05 21.96 36.25
N GLY A 48 -6.52 22.98 35.52
CA GLY A 48 -7.46 22.77 34.40
C GLY A 48 -6.86 22.01 33.21
N GLU A 49 -5.56 22.13 32.96
CA GLU A 49 -4.84 21.40 31.90
C GLU A 49 -4.48 19.97 32.29
N HIS A 50 -4.41 19.69 33.60
CA HIS A 50 -4.08 18.40 34.19
C HIS A 50 -5.08 18.08 35.32
N PRO A 51 -6.34 17.71 34.99
CA PRO A 51 -7.40 17.49 35.97
C PRO A 51 -7.11 16.35 36.95
N GLU A 52 -6.13 15.51 36.63
CA GLU A 52 -5.61 14.45 37.50
C GLU A 52 -4.72 14.92 38.66
N ILE A 53 -4.34 16.21 38.71
CA ILE A 53 -3.63 16.81 39.85
C ILE A 53 -4.65 17.51 40.74
N GLU A 54 -4.96 16.93 41.90
CA GLU A 54 -5.94 17.46 42.85
C GLU A 54 -5.31 18.53 43.77
N GLU A 55 -6.15 19.42 44.31
CA GLU A 55 -5.70 20.40 45.32
C GLU A 55 -5.14 19.67 46.55
N GLY A 56 -3.91 20.01 46.95
CA GLY A 56 -3.23 19.37 48.08
C GLY A 56 -2.34 18.18 47.71
N ASP A 57 -2.31 17.73 46.45
CA ASP A 57 -1.44 16.63 46.04
C ASP A 57 0.04 17.01 46.14
N ALA A 58 0.84 16.16 46.79
CA ALA A 58 2.29 16.30 46.88
C ALA A 58 2.95 15.54 45.71
N LEU A 59 3.65 16.24 44.82
CA LEU A 59 4.35 15.71 43.66
C LEU A 59 5.87 15.84 43.83
N LEU A 60 6.60 14.84 43.38
CA LEU A 60 8.06 14.82 43.45
C LEU A 60 8.67 15.64 42.30
N LEU A 61 9.55 16.58 42.62
CA LEU A 61 10.37 17.25 41.62
C LEU A 61 11.50 16.32 41.16
N VAL A 62 11.47 15.94 39.88
CA VAL A 62 12.39 14.94 39.30
C VAL A 62 13.55 15.61 38.60
N ASP A 63 13.29 16.71 37.87
CA ASP A 63 14.33 17.37 37.11
C ASP A 63 14.07 18.88 36.93
N LEU A 64 15.14 19.62 36.77
CA LEU A 64 15.16 21.04 36.44
C LEU A 64 15.80 21.23 35.05
N ILE A 65 15.13 21.96 34.18
CA ILE A 65 15.57 22.22 32.81
C ILE A 65 16.02 23.68 32.73
N ASP A 66 17.32 23.88 32.54
CA ASP A 66 17.93 25.21 32.41
C ASP A 66 18.07 25.65 30.93
N PHE A 67 17.87 26.94 30.69
CA PHE A 67 18.14 27.64 29.44
C PHE A 67 19.00 28.89 29.69
N GLU A 68 20.17 28.98 29.04
CA GLU A 68 21.11 30.12 29.22
C GLU A 68 21.42 30.42 30.69
N GLU A 69 21.71 29.38 31.47
CA GLU A 69 21.99 29.46 32.92
C GLU A 69 20.81 29.92 33.78
N LYS A 70 19.63 30.13 33.19
CA LYS A 70 18.36 30.41 33.87
C LYS A 70 17.44 29.21 33.89
N LEU A 71 16.62 29.07 34.92
CA LEU A 71 15.66 27.97 35.00
C LEU A 71 14.49 28.23 34.05
N HIS A 72 14.15 27.25 33.20
CA HIS A 72 13.10 27.38 32.20
C HIS A 72 11.86 26.54 32.54
N SER A 73 12.05 25.26 32.82
CA SER A 73 10.96 24.31 33.09
C SER A 73 11.29 23.35 34.24
N VAL A 74 10.24 22.84 34.88
CA VAL A 74 10.31 21.88 35.99
C VAL A 74 9.58 20.61 35.59
N GLN A 75 10.21 19.45 35.85
CA GLN A 75 9.60 18.14 35.62
C GLN A 75 9.20 17.50 36.95
N LEU A 76 7.91 17.19 37.10
CA LEU A 76 7.30 16.54 38.26
C LEU A 76 6.95 15.07 37.93
N LEU A 77 7.06 14.19 38.92
CA LEU A 77 6.54 12.84 38.83
C LEU A 77 5.03 12.84 39.08
N CYS A 78 4.29 11.99 38.37
CA CYS A 78 2.89 11.75 38.68
C CYS A 78 2.71 11.19 40.09
N HIS A 79 1.60 11.55 40.74
CA HIS A 79 1.27 11.08 42.07
C HIS A 79 1.11 9.54 42.07
N PRO A 80 1.68 8.79 43.03
CA PRO A 80 1.61 7.32 43.08
C PRO A 80 0.18 6.74 43.07
N ARG A 81 -0.81 7.53 43.49
CA ARG A 81 -2.25 7.20 43.44
C ARG A 81 -2.81 7.11 42.02
N HIS A 82 -2.26 7.85 41.06
CA HIS A 82 -2.81 8.01 39.71
C HIS A 82 -2.05 7.21 38.64
N GLY A 83 -0.93 6.56 38.99
CA GLY A 83 -0.20 5.65 38.11
C GLY A 83 1.24 6.09 37.83
N GLU A 84 1.73 5.79 36.63
CA GLU A 84 3.08 6.16 36.18
C GLU A 84 3.00 7.30 35.17
N GLY A 85 3.89 8.29 35.28
CA GLY A 85 3.93 9.43 34.36
C GLY A 85 4.78 10.58 34.88
N LYS A 86 5.02 11.57 34.02
CA LYS A 86 5.72 12.81 34.37
C LYS A 86 4.97 14.00 33.78
N TYR A 87 4.94 15.10 34.51
CA TYR A 87 4.39 16.37 34.08
C TYR A 87 5.53 17.38 33.94
N THR A 88 5.46 18.24 32.93
CA THR A 88 6.47 19.29 32.73
C THR A 88 5.75 20.62 32.68
N PHE A 89 6.16 21.56 33.52
CA PHE A 89 5.58 22.89 33.64
C PHE A 89 6.65 23.94 33.37
N LEU A 90 6.25 25.08 32.79
CA LEU A 90 7.09 26.27 32.77
C LEU A 90 7.31 26.78 34.20
N ILE A 91 8.45 27.41 34.45
CA ILE A 91 8.80 27.86 35.81
C ILE A 91 7.78 28.85 36.40
N ASP A 92 7.26 29.77 35.58
CA ASP A 92 6.30 30.78 36.02
C ASP A 92 4.96 30.15 36.44
N ASP A 93 4.47 29.21 35.63
CA ASP A 93 3.24 28.45 35.91
C ASP A 93 3.43 27.55 37.14
N PHE A 94 4.61 26.95 37.27
CA PHE A 94 4.96 26.12 38.43
C PHE A 94 4.95 26.91 39.74
N ILE A 95 5.62 28.07 39.79
CA ILE A 95 5.66 28.91 41.00
C ILE A 95 4.26 29.45 41.34
N ALA A 96 3.45 29.78 40.32
CA ALA A 96 2.08 30.22 40.53
C ALA A 96 1.23 29.12 41.18
N SER A 97 1.33 27.89 40.68
CA SER A 97 0.43 26.78 41.02
C SER A 97 0.89 25.86 42.16
N PHE A 98 2.16 25.90 42.56
CA PHE A 98 2.72 24.97 43.55
C PHE A 98 3.39 25.66 44.75
N GLU A 99 3.44 24.96 45.89
CA GLU A 99 4.16 25.39 47.10
C GLU A 99 5.03 24.27 47.70
N PRO A 100 6.11 24.59 48.45
CA PRO A 100 7.00 23.57 49.03
C PRO A 100 6.31 22.67 50.06
N CYS A 101 6.59 21.36 50.02
CA CYS A 101 5.96 20.35 50.87
C CYS A 101 7.02 19.61 51.72
N GLN A 102 6.99 19.78 53.05
CA GLN A 102 7.91 19.11 53.99
C GLN A 102 7.32 17.86 54.65
N ASP A 103 6.01 17.68 54.58
CA ASP A 103 5.24 16.59 55.18
C ASP A 103 4.92 15.47 54.17
N ALA A 104 5.53 15.47 52.99
CA ALA A 104 5.31 14.46 51.96
C ALA A 104 5.52 13.04 52.47
N ASP A 105 6.57 12.77 53.27
CA ASP A 105 6.80 11.45 53.87
C ASP A 105 5.68 11.04 54.84
N ALA A 106 5.09 11.98 55.57
CA ALA A 106 3.95 11.73 56.45
C ALA A 106 2.67 11.49 55.66
N ILE A 107 2.45 12.23 54.56
CA ILE A 107 1.35 12.00 53.61
C ILE A 107 1.46 10.59 53.02
N ARG A 108 2.64 10.20 52.52
CA ARG A 108 2.91 8.86 51.99
C ARG A 108 2.73 7.76 53.04
N ALA A 109 3.16 7.99 54.27
CA ALA A 109 2.97 7.04 55.36
C ALA A 109 1.48 6.86 55.69
N ALA A 110 0.70 7.94 55.71
CA ALA A 110 -0.75 7.88 55.93
C ALA A 110 -1.48 7.16 54.79
N GLU A 111 -1.10 7.40 53.53
CA GLU A 111 -1.66 6.73 52.35
C GLU A 111 -1.34 5.23 52.33
N GLN A 112 -0.09 4.87 52.61
CA GLN A 112 0.34 3.47 52.74
C GLN A 112 -0.36 2.78 53.92
N GLN A 113 -0.50 3.46 55.05
CA GLN A 113 -1.21 2.93 56.21
C GLN A 113 -2.69 2.72 55.88
N ALA A 114 -3.35 3.64 55.17
CA ALA A 114 -4.73 3.45 54.71
C ALA A 114 -4.90 2.26 53.75
N ILE A 115 -3.90 1.96 52.92
CA ILE A 115 -3.88 0.72 52.10
C ILE A 115 -3.75 -0.52 53.00
N LEU A 116 -2.84 -0.49 53.98
CA LEU A 116 -2.62 -1.59 54.92
C LEU A 116 -3.81 -1.82 55.86
N ASP A 117 -4.48 -0.76 56.29
CA ASP A 117 -5.70 -0.83 57.10
C ASP A 117 -6.84 -1.48 56.31
N ARG A 118 -7.02 -1.11 55.04
CA ARG A 118 -7.96 -1.78 54.12
C ARG A 118 -7.64 -3.26 53.94
N VAL A 119 -6.36 -3.62 53.81
CA VAL A 119 -5.95 -5.04 53.75
C VAL A 119 -6.27 -5.76 55.07
N THR A 120 -6.06 -5.10 56.19
CA THR A 120 -6.33 -5.64 57.53
C THR A 120 -7.83 -5.83 57.75
N GLU A 121 -8.66 -4.88 57.31
CA GLU A 121 -10.13 -5.00 57.31
C GLU A 121 -10.60 -6.18 56.44
N LEU A 122 -10.08 -6.32 55.22
CA LEU A 122 -10.40 -7.44 54.34
C LEU A 122 -9.94 -8.79 54.91
N GLN A 123 -8.80 -8.82 55.61
CA GLN A 123 -8.32 -10.00 56.32
C GLN A 123 -9.18 -10.33 57.54
N GLN A 124 -9.58 -9.32 58.32
CA GLN A 124 -10.48 -9.49 59.46
C GLN A 124 -11.89 -9.92 59.02
N GLU A 125 -12.37 -9.42 57.88
CA GLU A 125 -13.62 -9.87 57.25
C GLU A 125 -13.51 -11.35 56.84
N LEU A 126 -12.38 -11.76 56.25
CA LEU A 126 -12.12 -13.15 55.86
C LEU A 126 -12.02 -14.08 57.07
N VAL A 127 -11.30 -13.67 58.12
CA VAL A 127 -11.12 -14.45 59.36
C VAL A 127 -12.42 -14.53 60.15
N SER A 128 -13.17 -13.44 60.27
CA SER A 128 -14.48 -13.42 60.96
C SER A 128 -15.53 -14.25 60.23
N ALA A 129 -15.52 -14.24 58.90
CA ALA A 129 -16.37 -15.13 58.09
C ALA A 129 -15.98 -16.60 58.25
N GLN A 130 -14.69 -16.94 58.36
CA GLN A 130 -14.25 -18.33 58.63
C GLN A 130 -14.57 -18.81 60.05
N ALA A 131 -14.49 -17.92 61.04
CA ALA A 131 -14.73 -18.26 62.45
C ALA A 131 -16.22 -18.44 62.79
N ASN A 132 -17.13 -17.89 61.99
CA ASN A 132 -18.57 -17.98 62.20
C ASN A 132 -19.30 -18.59 60.98
N PRO A 133 -19.67 -19.89 61.02
CA PRO A 133 -20.35 -20.58 59.92
C PRO A 133 -21.65 -19.90 59.47
N GLN A 134 -22.35 -19.18 60.35
CA GLN A 134 -23.60 -18.49 60.00
C GLN A 134 -23.37 -17.22 59.16
N LEU A 135 -22.32 -16.44 59.45
CA LEU A 135 -21.97 -15.25 58.66
C LEU A 135 -21.46 -15.63 57.27
N MET A 136 -20.71 -16.72 57.17
CA MET A 136 -20.29 -17.29 55.87
C MET A 136 -21.49 -17.74 55.04
N LEU A 137 -22.46 -18.42 55.67
CA LEU A 137 -23.68 -18.84 54.99
C LEU A 137 -24.53 -17.66 54.52
N GLU A 138 -24.58 -16.55 55.27
CA GLU A 138 -25.24 -15.31 54.86
C GLU A 138 -24.52 -14.59 53.71
N ALA A 139 -23.19 -14.51 53.75
CA ALA A 139 -22.37 -13.90 52.70
C ALA A 139 -22.43 -14.65 51.36
N ILE A 140 -22.56 -15.98 51.42
CA ILE A 140 -22.61 -16.85 50.24
C ILE A 140 -24.06 -17.10 49.78
N LYS A 141 -25.07 -16.87 50.63
CA LYS A 141 -26.50 -17.00 50.34
C LYS A 141 -26.93 -16.50 48.95
N PRO A 142 -26.55 -15.29 48.49
CA PRO A 142 -26.91 -14.84 47.13
C PRO A 142 -26.26 -15.68 46.02
N GLN A 143 -25.04 -16.20 46.24
CA GLN A 143 -24.36 -17.10 45.30
C GLN A 143 -24.97 -18.52 45.32
N VAL A 144 -25.36 -19.01 46.50
CA VAL A 144 -26.09 -20.29 46.66
C VAL A 144 -27.45 -20.20 45.98
N ASP A 145 -28.22 -19.13 46.21
CA ASP A 145 -29.53 -18.92 45.60
C ASP A 145 -29.44 -18.83 44.07
N GLN A 146 -28.39 -18.19 43.53
CA GLN A 146 -28.14 -18.16 42.08
C GLN A 146 -27.72 -19.53 41.54
N ALA A 147 -26.87 -20.26 42.24
CA ALA A 147 -26.44 -21.61 41.86
C ALA A 147 -27.59 -22.62 41.94
N GLU A 148 -28.44 -22.53 42.96
CA GLU A 148 -29.65 -23.33 43.12
C GLU A 148 -30.69 -23.01 42.06
N LYS A 149 -30.93 -21.73 41.72
CA LYS A 149 -31.79 -21.35 40.59
C LYS A 149 -31.26 -21.90 39.27
N LYS A 150 -29.95 -21.87 39.05
CA LYS A 150 -29.31 -22.45 37.86
C LYS A 150 -29.44 -23.96 37.85
N HIS A 151 -29.23 -24.64 38.97
CA HIS A 151 -29.38 -26.08 39.09
C HIS A 151 -30.84 -26.54 38.95
N GLN A 152 -31.81 -25.78 39.49
CA GLN A 152 -33.25 -26.00 39.30
C GLN A 152 -33.67 -25.77 37.84
N TYR A 153 -33.09 -24.77 37.17
CA TYR A 153 -33.30 -24.53 35.73
C TYR A 153 -32.74 -25.68 34.89
N GLU A 154 -31.52 -26.14 35.18
CA GLU A 154 -30.89 -27.28 34.50
C GLU A 154 -31.59 -28.63 34.81
N ALA A 155 -32.08 -28.83 36.03
CA ALA A 155 -32.90 -29.97 36.41
C ALA A 155 -34.27 -29.94 35.71
N GLY A 156 -34.90 -28.76 35.59
CA GLY A 156 -36.13 -28.55 34.82
C GLY A 156 -35.95 -28.82 33.33
N GLN A 157 -34.79 -28.46 32.76
CA GLN A 157 -34.40 -28.84 31.39
C GLN A 157 -34.18 -30.35 31.24
N ARG A 158 -33.56 -31.01 32.23
CA ARG A 158 -33.38 -32.48 32.24
C ARG A 158 -34.73 -33.20 32.38
N GLN A 159 -35.66 -32.68 33.18
CA GLN A 159 -37.02 -33.19 33.30
C GLN A 159 -37.81 -33.00 32.00
N GLN A 160 -37.75 -31.82 31.36
CA GLN A 160 -38.36 -31.61 30.04
C GLN A 160 -37.78 -32.50 28.95
N ARG A 161 -36.46 -32.76 28.97
CA ARG A 161 -35.82 -33.73 28.07
C ARG A 161 -36.26 -35.16 28.37
N ALA A 162 -36.28 -35.58 29.63
CA ALA A 162 -36.74 -36.91 30.03
C ALA A 162 -38.24 -37.11 29.76
N GLU A 163 -39.04 -36.05 29.83
CA GLU A 163 -40.48 -36.06 29.54
C GLU A 163 -40.76 -36.01 28.03
N ASN A 164 -39.92 -35.34 27.24
CA ASN A 164 -39.92 -35.47 25.78
C ASN A 164 -39.47 -36.88 25.36
N ASP A 165 -38.44 -37.46 25.97
CA ASP A 165 -37.99 -38.84 25.74
C ASP A 165 -39.05 -39.86 26.20
N ARG A 166 -39.82 -39.56 27.26
CA ARG A 166 -40.99 -40.35 27.67
C ARG A 166 -42.13 -40.21 26.68
N ARG A 167 -42.44 -39.01 26.18
CA ARG A 167 -43.44 -38.79 25.13
C ARG A 167 -43.06 -39.45 23.80
N GLU A 168 -41.76 -39.55 23.51
CA GLU A 168 -41.21 -40.23 22.35
C GLU A 168 -41.24 -41.76 22.53
N ARG A 169 -40.97 -42.25 23.75
CA ARG A 169 -41.20 -43.66 24.14
C ARG A 169 -42.68 -44.05 24.17
N ASP A 170 -43.57 -43.20 24.67
CA ASP A 170 -45.03 -43.39 24.72
C ASP A 170 -45.67 -43.32 23.32
N ARG A 171 -45.13 -42.49 22.40
CA ARG A 171 -45.44 -42.57 20.97
C ARG A 171 -45.06 -43.94 20.39
N ASN A 172 -43.93 -44.49 20.80
CA ASN A 172 -43.45 -45.81 20.35
C ASN A 172 -44.16 -47.00 21.03
N LEU A 173 -44.74 -46.82 22.23
CA LEU A 173 -45.52 -47.85 22.95
C LEU A 173 -47.00 -47.93 22.53
N SER A 174 -47.45 -47.05 21.63
CA SER A 174 -48.78 -47.15 20.98
C SER A 174 -48.91 -48.28 19.93
N LYS A 175 -47.92 -49.20 19.86
CA LYS A 175 -48.00 -50.49 19.13
C LYS A 175 -48.17 -51.73 20.00
N ILE A 176 -48.21 -51.64 21.33
CA ILE A 176 -48.49 -52.80 22.19
C ILE A 176 -49.47 -52.40 23.31
N HIS A 177 -50.74 -52.76 23.05
CA HIS A 177 -51.81 -53.02 24.02
C HIS A 177 -52.62 -51.86 24.61
N ARG A 178 -53.74 -51.58 23.91
CA ARG A 178 -55.02 -51.24 24.54
C ARG A 178 -55.58 -52.51 25.23
N ARG A 179 -55.75 -52.43 26.56
CA ARG A 179 -56.69 -53.19 27.46
C ARG A 179 -55.99 -53.75 28.70
N ALA A 180 -55.65 -52.87 29.64
CA ALA A 180 -55.66 -53.20 31.08
C ALA A 180 -55.82 -51.94 31.95
N ALA A 181 -56.65 -50.99 31.51
CA ALA A 181 -57.32 -50.10 32.45
C ALA A 181 -58.56 -50.84 32.96
N ARG A 182 -58.50 -51.33 34.20
CA ARG A 182 -59.58 -51.32 35.23
C ARG A 182 -59.36 -52.43 36.24
N ARG A 183 -58.97 -52.01 37.46
CA ARG A 183 -59.12 -52.62 38.80
C ARG A 183 -57.87 -52.19 39.58
N SER A 184 -57.89 -51.33 40.60
CA SER A 184 -58.96 -50.91 41.50
C SER A 184 -58.55 -49.60 42.18
N ALA A 185 -59.51 -48.70 42.36
CA ALA A 185 -59.46 -47.67 43.39
C ALA A 185 -59.83 -48.31 44.75
N ALA A 186 -59.19 -47.86 45.83
CA ALA A 186 -59.81 -47.48 47.12
C ALA A 186 -58.94 -47.82 48.36
N LYS A 187 -58.84 -46.80 49.24
CA LYS A 187 -58.56 -46.82 50.70
C LYS A 187 -57.16 -47.29 51.14
N GLY A 188 -56.47 -46.65 52.08
CA GLY A 188 -56.78 -45.53 52.96
C GLY A 188 -55.53 -45.15 53.77
N ASN A 189 -55.47 -43.90 54.22
CA ASN A 189 -54.52 -43.35 55.20
C ASN A 189 -54.68 -44.07 56.56
N PRO A 190 -53.80 -43.92 57.58
CA PRO A 190 -52.65 -43.02 57.73
C PRO A 190 -51.40 -43.72 58.31
N LEU A 191 -50.27 -43.01 58.48
CA LEU A 191 -49.41 -43.06 59.68
C LEU A 191 -48.16 -42.17 59.52
N ALA A 192 -47.80 -41.52 60.62
CA ALA A 192 -46.85 -40.42 60.69
C ALA A 192 -45.43 -40.85 61.14
N LEU A 193 -44.49 -39.90 60.99
CA LEU A 193 -43.17 -39.70 61.65
C LEU A 193 -41.93 -40.33 60.99
N PRO A 194 -40.69 -39.84 61.24
CA PRO A 194 -40.23 -38.52 61.73
C PRO A 194 -39.08 -37.88 60.88
N LYS A 195 -38.77 -36.61 61.15
CA LYS A 195 -37.57 -35.90 60.68
C LYS A 195 -36.30 -36.52 61.28
N VAL A 196 -35.27 -36.78 60.45
CA VAL A 196 -33.91 -37.12 60.92
C VAL A 196 -32.90 -36.10 60.39
N ALA A 197 -32.02 -35.67 61.30
CA ALA A 197 -31.06 -34.59 61.17
C ALA A 197 -29.71 -35.06 60.60
N VAL A 198 -28.96 -34.07 60.12
CA VAL A 198 -27.67 -34.12 59.43
C VAL A 198 -26.60 -34.90 60.21
N GLY A 199 -26.00 -35.90 59.53
CA GLY A 199 -24.80 -36.63 59.97
C GLY A 199 -25.04 -38.13 60.11
N THR A 200 -24.95 -38.91 59.03
CA THR A 200 -24.96 -40.38 59.13
C THR A 200 -24.16 -41.05 57.99
N ASN A 201 -23.29 -41.99 58.35
CA ASN A 201 -22.44 -42.74 57.43
C ASN A 201 -23.26 -43.69 56.54
N VAL A 202 -22.82 -43.83 55.28
CA VAL A 202 -23.43 -44.66 54.21
C VAL A 202 -23.70 -46.11 54.66
N SER A 203 -22.90 -46.63 55.60
CA SER A 203 -23.04 -47.97 56.16
C SER A 203 -24.33 -48.20 56.98
N GLN A 204 -24.94 -47.15 57.54
CA GLN A 204 -26.19 -47.24 58.31
C GLN A 204 -27.45 -47.04 57.45
N LEU A 205 -27.31 -46.47 56.25
CA LEU A 205 -28.41 -46.31 55.28
C LEU A 205 -28.72 -47.61 54.51
N LEU A 206 -27.77 -48.56 54.45
CA LEU A 206 -27.97 -49.85 53.77
C LEU A 206 -28.81 -50.86 54.58
N THR A 207 -28.98 -50.67 55.88
CA THR A 207 -29.74 -51.58 56.76
C THR A 207 -31.23 -51.27 56.80
N ALA A 208 -31.61 -50.01 56.53
CA ALA A 208 -33.00 -49.60 56.36
C ALA A 208 -33.32 -49.63 54.87
N GLY A 209 -33.80 -50.78 54.38
CA GLY A 209 -34.03 -51.07 52.97
C GLY A 209 -34.45 -49.85 52.16
N ILE A 210 -33.52 -49.37 51.34
CA ILE A 210 -33.71 -48.14 50.56
C ILE A 210 -34.71 -48.43 49.44
N ASP A 211 -35.84 -47.73 49.44
CA ASP A 211 -36.74 -47.66 48.30
C ASP A 211 -36.20 -46.70 47.22
N GLU A 212 -36.70 -46.77 45.98
CA GLU A 212 -36.26 -45.88 44.90
C GLU A 212 -36.39 -44.37 45.25
N GLY A 213 -37.24 -44.02 46.23
CA GLY A 213 -37.41 -42.65 46.72
C GLY A 213 -36.26 -42.16 47.61
N GLY A 214 -35.69 -43.03 48.45
CA GLY A 214 -34.60 -42.68 49.37
C GLY A 214 -33.27 -42.34 48.66
N VAL A 215 -32.96 -43.00 47.54
CA VAL A 215 -31.74 -42.72 46.75
C VAL A 215 -31.78 -41.33 46.10
N VAL A 216 -32.96 -40.88 45.67
CA VAL A 216 -33.15 -39.57 45.04
C VAL A 216 -32.95 -38.44 46.06
N GLN A 217 -33.50 -38.60 47.27
CA GLN A 217 -33.34 -37.61 48.34
C GLN A 217 -31.89 -37.49 48.79
N LEU A 218 -31.15 -38.61 48.88
CA LEU A 218 -29.73 -38.59 49.23
C LEU A 218 -28.86 -37.88 48.18
N ARG A 219 -29.21 -38.04 46.89
CA ARG A 219 -28.52 -37.35 45.79
C ARG A 219 -28.78 -35.85 45.82
N GLU A 220 -30.01 -35.42 46.09
CA GLU A 220 -30.33 -33.99 46.26
C GLU A 220 -29.61 -33.36 47.47
N ILE A 221 -29.46 -34.10 48.57
CA ILE A 221 -28.70 -33.64 49.74
C ILE A 221 -27.21 -33.50 49.42
N ALA A 222 -26.63 -34.48 48.70
CA ALA A 222 -25.23 -34.43 48.29
C ALA A 222 -24.95 -33.29 47.28
N ASP A 223 -25.85 -33.08 46.31
CA ASP A 223 -25.74 -32.00 45.32
C ASP A 223 -25.80 -30.61 46.00
N ARG A 224 -26.68 -30.43 47.00
CA ARG A 224 -26.73 -29.19 47.81
C ARG A 224 -25.44 -28.95 48.58
N GLN A 225 -24.84 -29.99 49.15
CA GLN A 225 -23.57 -29.87 49.87
C GLN A 225 -22.41 -29.50 48.93
N LEU A 226 -22.38 -30.05 47.71
CA LEU A 226 -21.37 -29.73 46.71
C LEU A 226 -21.48 -28.28 46.23
N VAL A 227 -22.70 -27.78 46.01
CA VAL A 227 -22.95 -26.38 45.65
C VAL A 227 -22.50 -25.42 46.76
N LEU A 228 -22.79 -25.74 48.02
CA LEU A 228 -22.34 -24.95 49.17
C LEU A 228 -20.82 -24.90 49.27
N ALA A 229 -20.14 -26.04 49.14
CA ALA A 229 -18.68 -26.12 49.17
C ALA A 229 -18.02 -25.35 48.00
N GLN A 230 -18.59 -25.44 46.79
CA GLN A 230 -18.09 -24.73 45.61
C GLN A 230 -18.24 -23.20 45.77
N ALA A 231 -19.37 -22.74 46.32
CA ALA A 231 -19.62 -21.33 46.55
C ALA A 231 -18.71 -20.77 47.66
N GLN A 232 -18.42 -21.57 48.70
CA GLN A 232 -17.41 -21.24 49.72
C GLN A 232 -16.01 -21.09 49.11
N ALA A 233 -15.58 -22.02 48.26
CA ALA A 233 -14.28 -21.94 47.59
C ALA A 233 -14.16 -20.70 46.70
N ASN A 234 -15.17 -20.43 45.87
CA ASN A 234 -15.16 -19.26 44.97
C ASN A 234 -15.15 -17.92 45.72
N TRP A 235 -15.88 -17.83 46.83
CA TRP A 235 -15.88 -16.62 47.67
C TRP A 235 -14.49 -16.38 48.30
N LEU A 236 -13.84 -17.43 48.82
CA LEU A 236 -12.47 -17.34 49.35
C LEU A 236 -11.48 -16.91 48.28
N THR A 237 -11.53 -17.50 47.08
CA THR A 237 -10.64 -17.10 45.95
C THR A 237 -10.84 -15.62 45.59
N LYS A 238 -12.09 -15.16 45.48
CA LYS A 238 -12.39 -13.77 45.16
C LYS A 238 -11.86 -12.79 46.21
N LYS A 239 -12.03 -13.11 47.51
CA LYS A 239 -11.50 -12.28 48.60
C LYS A 239 -9.97 -12.27 48.63
N THR A 240 -9.31 -13.39 48.32
CA THR A 240 -7.84 -13.42 48.18
C THR A 240 -7.34 -12.62 46.97
N GLU A 241 -8.09 -12.58 45.87
CA GLU A 241 -7.78 -11.73 44.70
C GLU A 241 -7.97 -10.24 45.03
N GLU A 242 -9.02 -9.89 45.77
CA GLU A 242 -9.25 -8.51 46.26
C GLU A 242 -8.08 -8.06 47.14
N ILE A 243 -7.65 -8.86 48.14
CA ILE A 243 -6.48 -8.57 48.98
C ILE A 243 -5.20 -8.40 48.14
N THR A 244 -4.99 -9.27 47.14
CA THR A 244 -3.82 -9.20 46.25
C THR A 244 -3.85 -7.96 45.35
N GLY A 245 -5.04 -7.54 44.92
CA GLY A 245 -5.26 -6.30 44.16
C GLY A 245 -4.90 -5.06 44.98
N THR A 246 -5.40 -4.96 46.22
CA THR A 246 -5.12 -3.83 47.11
C THR A 246 -3.63 -3.76 47.49
N LEU A 247 -2.95 -4.91 47.65
CA LEU A 247 -1.51 -4.93 47.92
C LEU A 247 -0.65 -4.42 46.75
N LYS A 248 -1.12 -4.55 45.50
CA LYS A 248 -0.41 -4.01 44.33
C LYS A 248 -0.42 -2.48 44.30
N GLU A 249 -1.36 -1.81 44.98
CA GLU A 249 -1.41 -0.35 45.11
C GLU A 249 -0.18 0.20 45.84
N LEU A 250 0.60 -0.62 46.56
CA LEU A 250 1.84 -0.19 47.25
C LEU A 250 3.07 -0.06 46.33
N ALA A 251 3.06 -0.70 45.15
CA ALA A 251 4.24 -0.74 44.27
C ALA A 251 4.69 0.63 43.71
N PRO A 252 3.79 1.53 43.28
CA PRO A 252 4.16 2.87 42.80
C PRO A 252 4.89 3.71 43.85
N TYR A 253 4.54 3.55 45.14
CA TYR A 253 5.19 4.27 46.24
C TYR A 253 6.63 3.82 46.49
N ALA A 254 6.95 2.54 46.25
CA ALA A 254 8.32 2.04 46.29
C ALA A 254 9.15 2.56 45.10
N ALA A 255 8.53 2.67 43.92
CA ALA A 255 9.15 3.26 42.74
C ALA A 255 9.44 4.76 42.91
N GLU A 256 8.53 5.52 43.55
CA GLU A 256 8.75 6.92 43.90
C GLU A 256 9.97 7.10 44.82
N LYS A 257 10.14 6.24 45.85
CA LYS A 257 11.36 6.27 46.70
C LYS A 257 12.65 6.01 45.92
N ALA A 258 12.63 5.12 44.93
CA ALA A 258 13.77 4.92 44.04
C ALA A 258 14.02 6.15 43.14
N ALA A 259 12.96 6.79 42.66
CA ALA A 259 13.02 8.02 41.87
C ALA A 259 13.61 9.20 42.68
N VAL A 260 13.32 9.33 43.98
CA VAL A 260 13.94 10.33 44.87
C VAL A 260 15.46 10.16 44.91
N ALA A 261 15.95 8.93 45.05
CA ALA A 261 17.39 8.66 45.08
C ALA A 261 18.09 8.99 43.74
N LEU A 262 17.42 8.71 42.63
CA LEU A 262 17.91 9.08 41.29
C LEU A 262 17.88 10.58 41.04
N ALA A 263 16.80 11.27 41.41
CA ALA A 263 16.67 12.72 41.28
C ALA A 263 17.79 13.46 42.02
N ARG A 264 18.10 13.04 43.26
CA ARG A 264 19.21 13.60 44.07
C ARG A 264 20.60 13.38 43.48
N SER A 265 20.77 12.44 42.54
CA SER A 265 22.05 12.16 41.86
C SER A 265 22.10 12.63 40.40
N SER A 266 21.00 13.17 39.88
CA SER A 266 20.84 13.61 38.48
C SER A 266 21.88 14.65 38.07
N ASP A 267 22.11 15.68 38.89
CA ASP A 267 23.05 16.76 38.57
C ASP A 267 24.50 16.29 38.51
N ALA A 268 24.88 15.37 39.38
CA ALA A 268 26.21 14.76 39.37
C ALA A 268 26.41 13.91 38.11
N LEU A 269 25.40 13.15 37.70
CA LEU A 269 25.41 12.36 36.47
C LEU A 269 25.46 13.26 35.22
N LYS A 270 24.66 14.33 35.16
CA LYS A 270 24.69 15.32 34.06
C LYS A 270 26.05 16.02 33.94
N ARG A 271 26.69 16.34 35.07
CA ARG A 271 28.06 16.91 35.08
C ARG A 271 29.09 15.89 34.61
N ALA A 272 29.03 14.65 35.11
CA ALA A 272 29.92 13.58 34.67
C ALA A 272 29.77 13.29 33.17
N GLU A 273 28.54 13.29 32.64
CA GLU A 273 28.26 13.10 31.22
C GLU A 273 28.82 14.24 30.36
N ARG A 274 28.65 15.51 30.78
CA ARG A 274 29.29 16.66 30.10
C ARG A 274 30.82 16.55 30.08
N ILE A 275 31.43 16.13 31.20
CA ILE A 275 32.88 15.90 31.26
C ILE A 275 33.28 14.78 30.30
N ARG A 276 32.54 13.66 30.28
CA ARG A 276 32.77 12.53 29.38
C ARG A 276 32.69 12.97 27.91
N GLN A 277 31.65 13.71 27.53
CA GLN A 277 31.47 14.25 26.17
C GLN A 277 32.61 15.22 25.78
N GLY A 278 33.10 16.02 26.74
CA GLY A 278 34.26 16.88 26.58
C GLY A 278 35.54 16.09 26.34
N ILE A 279 35.77 15.02 27.10
CA ILE A 279 36.92 14.11 26.92
C ILE A 279 36.86 13.42 25.56
N GLU A 280 35.69 12.93 25.13
CA GLU A 280 35.53 12.34 23.79
C GLU A 280 35.86 13.34 22.67
N SER A 281 35.49 14.60 22.86
CA SER A 281 35.81 15.66 21.90
C SER A 281 37.31 16.00 21.90
N LEU A 282 37.99 15.90 23.04
CA LEU A 282 39.44 16.06 23.14
C LEU A 282 40.20 14.87 22.53
N ASP A 283 39.68 13.64 22.69
CA ASP A 283 40.22 12.43 22.06
C ASP A 283 40.26 12.58 20.53
N LEU A 284 39.23 13.20 19.92
CA LEU A 284 39.22 13.54 18.49
C LEU A 284 40.33 14.52 18.10
N TYR A 285 40.56 15.57 18.88
CA TYR A 285 41.64 16.54 18.62
C TYR A 285 43.02 15.88 18.69
N THR A 286 43.24 15.04 19.70
CA THR A 286 44.50 14.30 19.89
C THR A 286 44.65 13.13 18.91
N GLY A 287 43.58 12.77 18.20
CA GLY A 287 43.50 11.72 17.18
C GLY A 287 43.47 10.30 17.71
N LYS A 288 43.06 10.13 18.96
CA LYS A 288 42.82 8.79 19.51
C LYS A 288 41.60 8.19 18.81
N GLY A 289 41.76 6.99 18.24
CA GLY A 289 40.72 6.35 17.43
C GLY A 289 40.52 7.00 16.05
N VAL A 290 41.53 7.71 15.55
CA VAL A 290 41.55 8.31 14.21
C VAL A 290 42.70 7.71 13.41
N ASP A 291 42.37 6.97 12.35
CA ASP A 291 43.36 6.35 11.47
C ASP A 291 43.43 7.09 10.13
N VAL A 292 44.65 7.40 9.68
CA VAL A 292 44.90 8.15 8.44
C VAL A 292 45.72 7.29 7.49
N PHE A 293 45.25 7.17 6.24
CA PHE A 293 45.93 6.44 5.18
C PHE A 293 46.14 7.33 3.96
N GLU A 294 47.33 7.28 3.36
CA GLU A 294 47.62 7.97 2.11
C GLU A 294 47.09 7.15 0.92
N VAL A 295 46.33 7.80 0.04
CA VAL A 295 45.81 7.20 -1.21
C VAL A 295 46.63 7.61 -2.41
N ARG A 296 47.05 8.88 -2.45
CA ARG A 296 47.80 9.47 -3.55
C ARG A 296 48.77 10.50 -3.00
N ASP A 297 50.02 10.43 -3.47
CA ASP A 297 51.02 11.47 -3.25
C ASP A 297 51.07 12.47 -4.42
N GLY A 298 51.51 13.69 -4.15
CA GLY A 298 51.60 14.76 -5.13
C GLY A 298 52.01 16.12 -4.55
N PRO A 299 52.08 17.16 -5.39
CA PRO A 299 52.38 18.52 -4.93
C PRO A 299 51.23 19.07 -4.08
N GLU A 300 51.55 19.91 -3.10
CA GLU A 300 50.54 20.56 -2.26
C GLU A 300 49.79 21.66 -3.02
N ALA A 301 48.56 21.96 -2.58
CA ALA A 301 47.79 23.03 -3.18
C ALA A 301 48.43 24.41 -2.87
N PRO A 302 48.33 25.38 -3.78
CA PRO A 302 48.81 26.74 -3.53
C PRO A 302 48.21 27.38 -2.27
N THR A 303 48.97 28.26 -1.61
CA THR A 303 48.58 28.88 -0.32
C THR A 303 47.31 29.71 -0.38
N HIS A 304 47.00 30.28 -1.55
CA HIS A 304 45.82 31.14 -1.75
C HIS A 304 44.51 30.35 -1.92
N VAL A 305 44.57 29.02 -2.10
CA VAL A 305 43.37 28.18 -2.26
C VAL A 305 42.74 27.94 -0.87
N PRO A 306 41.51 28.39 -0.61
CA PRO A 306 40.88 28.15 0.69
C PRO A 306 40.52 26.68 0.88
N LEU A 307 40.32 26.27 2.14
CA LEU A 307 39.81 24.94 2.45
C LEU A 307 38.32 24.84 2.09
N MET A 308 37.98 23.98 1.13
CA MET A 308 36.58 23.69 0.83
C MET A 308 36.06 22.53 1.69
N ILE A 309 34.89 22.70 2.30
CA ILE A 309 34.17 21.64 3.01
C ILE A 309 32.87 21.38 2.26
N VAL A 310 32.65 20.14 1.80
CA VAL A 310 31.45 19.76 1.04
C VAL A 310 30.38 19.24 2.00
N GLN A 311 29.14 19.68 1.85
CA GLN A 311 28.04 19.32 2.74
C GLN A 311 27.71 17.83 2.62
N GLY A 312 27.31 17.41 1.42
CA GLY A 312 26.76 16.09 1.16
C GLY A 312 27.80 14.98 1.17
N LYS A 313 27.36 13.82 1.66
CA LYS A 313 28.11 12.56 1.55
C LYS A 313 28.15 12.06 0.11
N ARG A 314 29.32 11.60 -0.33
CA ARG A 314 29.54 10.90 -1.60
C ARG A 314 29.51 9.38 -1.42
N TYR A 315 29.31 8.66 -2.51
CA TYR A 315 29.27 7.19 -2.51
C TYR A 315 30.23 6.64 -3.55
N MET A 316 31.16 5.77 -3.13
CA MET A 316 32.20 5.20 -4.01
C MET A 316 31.61 4.53 -5.24
N GLU A 317 30.55 3.75 -5.05
CA GLU A 317 29.91 3.03 -6.15
C GLU A 317 29.36 3.98 -7.22
N GLU A 318 28.77 5.11 -6.80
CA GLU A 318 28.10 6.07 -7.68
C GLU A 318 29.14 6.91 -8.43
N GLU A 319 30.16 7.40 -7.72
CA GLU A 319 31.24 8.18 -8.31
C GLU A 319 32.04 7.36 -9.33
N LEU A 320 32.30 6.09 -9.03
CA LEU A 320 32.99 5.18 -9.96
C LEU A 320 32.10 4.78 -11.14
N ALA A 321 30.82 4.45 -10.89
CA ALA A 321 29.87 4.09 -11.95
C ALA A 321 29.57 5.23 -12.92
N ALA A 322 29.70 6.48 -12.45
CA ALA A 322 29.64 7.64 -13.32
C ALA A 322 30.79 7.67 -14.32
N GLN A 323 31.98 7.12 -14.02
CA GLN A 323 33.17 7.13 -14.90
C GLN A 323 33.40 5.83 -15.67
N ALA A 324 33.04 4.68 -15.09
CA ALA A 324 33.31 3.35 -15.62
C ALA A 324 32.11 2.39 -15.49
N ASP A 325 32.08 1.30 -16.25
CA ASP A 325 31.05 0.25 -16.10
C ASP A 325 31.36 -0.61 -14.86
N VAL A 326 30.81 -0.21 -13.71
CA VAL A 326 30.98 -0.89 -12.41
C VAL A 326 29.96 -2.03 -12.26
N GLY A 327 30.37 -3.17 -11.70
CA GLY A 327 29.46 -4.30 -11.44
C GLY A 327 28.37 -3.99 -10.41
N MET A 328 27.20 -4.65 -10.52
CA MET A 328 26.12 -4.52 -9.53
C MET A 328 26.44 -5.12 -8.15
N SER A 329 27.53 -5.88 -8.06
CA SER A 329 28.01 -6.51 -6.83
C SER A 329 28.99 -5.66 -6.04
N PHE A 330 29.24 -4.41 -6.46
CA PHE A 330 30.18 -3.51 -5.79
C PHE A 330 29.83 -3.35 -4.31
N ASP A 331 30.78 -3.65 -3.43
CA ASP A 331 30.62 -3.60 -1.99
C ASP A 331 31.86 -3.06 -1.26
N TRP A 332 31.80 -3.05 0.08
CA TRP A 332 32.90 -2.57 0.92
C TRP A 332 34.24 -3.28 0.69
N ARG A 333 34.24 -4.50 0.14
CA ARG A 333 35.46 -5.27 -0.17
C ARG A 333 36.15 -4.73 -1.42
N ASP A 334 35.44 -4.01 -2.28
CA ASP A 334 35.99 -3.37 -3.49
C ASP A 334 36.59 -1.99 -3.20
N GLN A 335 36.50 -1.49 -1.97
CA GLN A 335 37.07 -0.21 -1.54
C GLN A 335 38.55 -0.02 -1.95
N PRO A 336 39.46 -1.01 -1.81
CA PRO A 336 40.85 -0.87 -2.27
C PRO A 336 40.98 -0.62 -3.78
N GLN A 337 40.07 -1.20 -4.58
CA GLN A 337 40.05 -0.97 -6.04
C GLN A 337 39.67 0.47 -6.36
N PHE A 338 38.67 1.02 -5.64
CA PHE A 338 38.29 2.43 -5.78
C PHE A 338 39.46 3.36 -5.46
N PHE A 339 40.20 3.11 -4.37
CA PHE A 339 41.37 3.93 -4.03
C PHE A 339 42.48 3.84 -5.07
N ALA A 340 42.74 2.65 -5.62
CA ALA A 340 43.70 2.48 -6.70
C ALA A 340 43.31 3.26 -7.97
N GLU A 341 42.03 3.28 -8.32
CA GLU A 341 41.50 4.07 -9.44
C GLU A 341 41.54 5.58 -9.16
N LEU A 342 41.17 6.02 -7.95
CA LEU A 342 41.22 7.42 -7.54
C LEU A 342 42.66 7.98 -7.58
N ALA A 343 43.64 7.15 -7.25
CA ALA A 343 45.06 7.53 -7.30
C ALA A 343 45.56 7.74 -8.74
N ARG A 344 45.02 7.02 -9.72
CA ARG A 344 45.49 7.02 -11.12
C ARG A 344 44.69 7.93 -12.04
N ASN A 345 43.40 8.13 -11.78
CA ASN A 345 42.48 8.80 -12.70
C ASN A 345 42.15 10.24 -12.25
N ASP A 346 42.73 11.23 -12.92
CA ASP A 346 42.51 12.65 -12.63
C ASP A 346 41.06 13.11 -12.87
N ALA A 347 40.34 12.48 -13.81
CA ALA A 347 38.94 12.81 -14.06
C ALA A 347 38.07 12.38 -12.88
N LEU A 348 38.30 11.18 -12.32
CA LEU A 348 37.62 10.71 -11.12
C LEU A 348 38.00 11.58 -9.91
N LEU A 349 39.28 11.96 -9.77
CA LEU A 349 39.74 12.85 -8.71
C LEU A 349 38.99 14.19 -8.72
N ASN A 350 38.92 14.84 -9.89
CA ASN A 350 38.25 16.14 -10.03
C ASN A 350 36.73 16.04 -9.99
N GLN A 351 36.16 14.85 -10.27
CA GLN A 351 34.75 14.59 -10.02
C GLN A 351 34.46 14.46 -8.52
N VAL A 352 35.28 13.72 -7.77
CA VAL A 352 35.07 13.50 -6.35
C VAL A 352 35.30 14.79 -5.54
N PHE A 353 36.34 15.56 -5.89
CA PHE A 353 36.72 16.79 -5.19
C PHE A 353 36.47 18.04 -6.05
N PRO A 354 35.54 18.93 -5.65
CA PRO A 354 35.24 20.17 -6.41
C PRO A 354 36.37 21.21 -6.41
N SER A 355 37.32 21.12 -5.48
CA SER A 355 38.46 22.04 -5.32
C SER A 355 39.75 21.26 -5.08
N GLU A 356 40.90 21.88 -5.37
CA GLU A 356 42.23 21.32 -5.10
C GLU A 356 42.53 21.17 -3.61
N ARG A 357 41.87 21.94 -2.75
CA ARG A 357 41.92 21.79 -1.29
C ARG A 357 40.52 21.56 -0.76
N CYS A 358 40.21 20.33 -0.35
CA CYS A 358 38.83 19.91 -0.10
C CYS A 358 38.71 18.78 0.93
N VAL A 359 37.66 18.83 1.75
CA VAL A 359 37.22 17.76 2.64
C VAL A 359 35.83 17.31 2.22
N ILE A 360 35.65 15.99 2.06
CA ILE A 360 34.36 15.39 1.76
C ILE A 360 34.11 14.19 2.69
N SER A 361 32.84 13.90 2.98
CA SER A 361 32.45 12.62 3.56
C SER A 361 32.14 11.62 2.45
N MET A 362 32.50 10.37 2.67
CA MET A 362 32.23 9.29 1.72
C MET A 362 31.80 8.01 2.45
N ALA A 363 30.93 7.25 1.81
CA ALA A 363 30.60 5.86 2.15
C ALA A 363 30.76 4.99 0.90
N VAL A 364 30.70 3.67 1.05
CA VAL A 364 30.84 2.77 -0.10
C VAL A 364 29.58 2.81 -0.96
N THR A 365 28.43 2.57 -0.34
CA THR A 365 27.12 2.57 -1.01
C THR A 365 26.00 2.96 -0.04
N ARG A 366 24.95 3.59 -0.57
CA ARG A 366 23.71 3.87 0.18
C ARG A 366 22.72 2.70 0.13
N HIS A 367 22.89 1.78 -0.82
CA HIS A 367 21.93 0.73 -1.09
C HIS A 367 22.22 -0.50 -0.24
N GLU A 368 21.17 -1.09 0.31
CA GLU A 368 21.29 -2.38 0.99
C GLU A 368 21.50 -3.49 -0.04
N ARG A 369 22.53 -4.30 0.20
CA ARG A 369 22.88 -5.46 -0.62
C ARG A 369 22.45 -6.73 0.07
N ARG A 370 22.06 -7.73 -0.74
CA ARG A 370 21.72 -9.07 -0.26
C ARG A 370 22.88 -10.01 -0.56
N TYR A 371 23.64 -10.37 0.47
CA TYR A 371 24.80 -11.27 0.37
C TYR A 371 24.42 -12.74 0.48
N GLY A 372 23.27 -13.06 1.09
CA GLY A 372 22.79 -14.42 1.21
C GLY A 372 21.44 -14.55 1.91
N LYS A 373 21.17 -15.77 2.41
CA LYS A 373 19.96 -16.08 3.20
C LYS A 373 20.10 -15.68 4.68
N ASP A 374 21.32 -15.51 5.17
CA ASP A 374 21.59 -15.12 6.55
C ASP A 374 21.36 -13.61 6.74
N MET A 375 20.40 -13.29 7.60
CA MET A 375 20.01 -11.91 7.89
C MET A 375 21.09 -11.15 8.66
N TRP A 376 21.82 -11.82 9.56
CA TRP A 376 22.85 -11.17 10.37
C TRP A 376 24.07 -10.81 9.56
N ALA A 377 24.54 -11.73 8.71
CA ALA A 377 25.61 -11.44 7.77
C ALA A 377 25.23 -10.30 6.82
N ASN A 378 23.98 -10.26 6.33
CA ASN A 378 23.52 -9.14 5.49
C ASN A 378 23.57 -7.81 6.25
N LEU A 379 23.07 -7.76 7.48
CA LEU A 379 23.09 -6.56 8.31
C LEU A 379 24.52 -6.05 8.54
N ILE A 380 25.44 -6.92 8.97
CA ILE A 380 26.84 -6.55 9.24
C ILE A 380 27.52 -6.01 7.99
N ASN A 381 27.38 -6.67 6.84
CA ASN A 381 27.98 -6.19 5.59
C ASN A 381 27.35 -4.88 5.11
N ASN A 382 26.05 -4.66 5.33
CA ASN A 382 25.39 -3.41 4.98
C ASN A 382 25.79 -2.26 5.91
N LEU A 383 26.02 -2.53 7.20
CA LEU A 383 26.60 -1.54 8.11
C LEU A 383 27.99 -1.12 7.61
N GLN A 384 28.86 -2.08 7.22
CA GLN A 384 30.18 -1.78 6.64
C GLN A 384 30.10 -0.94 5.35
N ASN A 385 29.12 -1.21 4.48
CA ASN A 385 28.89 -0.40 3.28
C ASN A 385 28.52 1.06 3.58
N GLN A 386 27.79 1.28 4.68
CA GLN A 386 27.23 2.58 5.06
C GLN A 386 28.15 3.38 6.00
N LEU A 387 29.23 2.77 6.52
CA LEU A 387 30.23 3.44 7.33
C LEU A 387 30.80 4.66 6.60
N VAL A 388 30.79 5.79 7.29
CA VAL A 388 31.25 7.06 6.77
C VAL A 388 32.67 7.34 7.22
N PHE A 389 33.50 7.75 6.27
CA PHE A 389 34.87 8.22 6.49
C PHE A 389 35.11 9.52 5.71
N LEU A 390 36.20 10.22 6.02
CA LEU A 390 36.56 11.44 5.31
C LEU A 390 37.59 11.17 4.23
N LEU A 391 37.46 11.90 3.13
CA LEU A 391 38.54 12.06 2.15
C LEU A 391 39.02 13.51 2.18
N VAL A 392 40.34 13.68 2.29
CA VAL A 392 41.01 14.98 2.40
C VAL A 392 41.97 15.14 1.24
N ARG A 393 41.76 16.18 0.42
CA ARG A 393 42.62 16.56 -0.70
C ARG A 393 43.39 17.84 -0.37
N ASN A 394 44.70 17.83 -0.60
CA ASN A 394 45.58 19.00 -0.58
C ASN A 394 46.47 18.98 -1.84
N GLY A 395 45.98 19.62 -2.90
CA GLY A 395 46.62 19.62 -4.22
C GLY A 395 46.51 18.27 -4.90
N GLY A 396 47.66 17.63 -5.11
CA GLY A 396 47.79 16.25 -5.59
C GLY A 396 47.75 15.20 -4.48
N LYS A 397 47.90 15.58 -3.20
CA LYS A 397 47.86 14.64 -2.08
C LYS A 397 46.42 14.31 -1.68
N VAL A 398 46.13 13.03 -1.49
CA VAL A 398 44.81 12.54 -1.05
C VAL A 398 44.98 11.57 0.10
N HIS A 399 44.25 11.81 1.19
CA HIS A 399 44.24 10.98 2.38
C HIS A 399 42.82 10.53 2.73
N VAL A 400 42.72 9.33 3.29
CA VAL A 400 41.49 8.80 3.91
C VAL A 400 41.64 8.91 5.42
N VAL A 401 40.59 9.37 6.10
CA VAL A 401 40.54 9.46 7.55
C VAL A 401 39.35 8.69 8.09
N TYR A 402 39.62 7.68 8.90
CA TYR A 402 38.61 6.94 9.65
C TYR A 402 38.54 7.47 11.07
N SER A 403 37.33 7.63 11.60
CA SER A 403 37.09 8.05 12.97
C SER A 403 36.17 7.05 13.64
N ALA A 404 36.64 6.41 14.71
CA ALA A 404 35.87 5.43 15.49
C ALA A 404 34.76 6.05 16.36
N THR A 405 34.42 7.32 16.13
CA THR A 405 33.33 8.00 16.85
C THR A 405 32.00 7.63 16.19
N PRO A 406 31.05 7.02 16.91
CA PRO A 406 29.80 6.52 16.32
C PRO A 406 29.00 7.57 15.54
N SER A 407 29.02 8.83 16.00
CA SER A 407 28.34 9.93 15.31
C SER A 407 28.94 10.24 13.94
N HIS A 408 30.25 10.08 13.77
CA HIS A 408 30.91 10.29 12.47
C HIS A 408 30.62 9.13 11.51
N GLU A 409 30.67 7.89 12.00
CA GLU A 409 30.42 6.67 11.21
C GLU A 409 29.01 6.62 10.59
N ALA A 410 28.02 7.24 11.24
CA ALA A 410 26.64 7.31 10.78
C ALA A 410 26.24 8.68 10.20
N ALA A 411 27.20 9.59 9.97
CA ALA A 411 26.90 10.95 9.56
C ALA A 411 26.15 11.00 8.21
N SER A 412 25.12 11.84 8.14
CA SER A 412 24.41 12.08 6.87
C SER A 412 25.14 13.08 5.97
N ARG A 413 25.89 14.01 6.58
CA ARG A 413 26.59 15.14 5.95
C ARG A 413 27.67 15.71 6.87
N LEU A 414 28.51 16.62 6.37
CA LEU A 414 29.59 17.25 7.16
C LEU A 414 29.20 18.49 7.95
N PHE A 415 28.18 19.21 7.50
CA PHE A 415 27.64 20.38 8.19
C PHE A 415 26.12 20.49 7.90
N PRO A 416 25.34 21.11 8.79
CA PRO A 416 23.88 21.10 8.69
C PRO A 416 23.39 21.87 7.46
N THR A 417 22.18 21.56 7.01
CA THR A 417 21.45 22.43 6.06
C THR A 417 20.75 23.57 6.81
N ALA A 418 20.44 24.67 6.12
CA ALA A 418 19.67 25.78 6.71
C ALA A 418 18.34 25.31 7.35
N ASP A 419 17.66 24.35 6.72
CA ASP A 419 16.40 23.80 7.23
C ASP A 419 16.59 22.84 8.41
N GLU A 420 17.70 22.12 8.50
CA GLU A 420 17.91 21.12 9.57
C GLU A 420 17.87 21.73 10.95
N LEU A 421 18.56 22.85 11.15
CA LEU A 421 18.62 23.52 12.44
C LEU A 421 17.26 24.12 12.83
N GLY A 422 16.51 24.66 11.86
CA GLY A 422 15.18 25.22 12.11
C GLY A 422 14.09 24.17 12.31
N ASN A 423 14.20 23.01 11.65
CA ASN A 423 13.21 21.93 11.75
C ASN A 423 13.17 21.28 13.14
N VAL A 424 14.26 21.34 13.91
CA VAL A 424 14.27 20.85 15.30
C VAL A 424 13.19 21.57 16.13
N PHE A 425 12.95 22.84 15.88
CA PHE A 425 11.94 23.66 16.55
C PHE A 425 10.60 23.72 15.79
N ARG A 426 10.28 22.73 14.95
CA ARG A 426 8.94 22.60 14.33
C ARG A 426 8.17 21.42 14.92
N GLY A 427 6.91 21.67 15.28
CA GLY A 427 5.94 20.67 15.70
C GLY A 427 5.49 19.80 14.52
N VAL A 428 4.85 18.66 14.83
CA VAL A 428 4.32 17.71 13.81
C VAL A 428 3.30 18.39 12.89
N ASP A 429 2.59 19.39 13.42
CA ASP A 429 1.57 20.16 12.72
C ASP A 429 2.15 21.34 11.92
N GLY A 430 3.48 21.53 11.96
CA GLY A 430 4.20 22.64 11.31
C GLY A 430 4.24 23.94 12.12
N SER A 431 3.71 23.96 13.36
CA SER A 431 3.86 25.08 14.30
C SER A 431 5.33 25.28 14.70
N THR A 432 5.72 26.53 14.95
CA THR A 432 7.06 26.84 15.47
C THR A 432 7.04 26.74 16.99
N ILE A 433 7.91 25.92 17.55
CA ILE A 433 8.11 25.74 18.98
C ILE A 433 8.96 26.90 19.48
N THR A 434 8.41 27.66 20.41
CA THR A 434 8.99 28.86 20.99
C THR A 434 9.43 28.61 22.43
N LEU A 435 10.14 29.58 23.03
CA LEU A 435 10.52 29.55 24.44
C LEU A 435 9.35 29.41 25.42
N ARG A 436 8.10 29.68 24.99
CA ARG A 436 6.91 29.55 25.84
C ARG A 436 6.26 28.16 25.76
N ASP A 437 6.87 27.24 25.02
CA ASP A 437 6.36 25.88 24.85
C ASP A 437 7.16 24.90 25.70
N VAL A 438 6.47 23.96 26.35
CA VAL A 438 7.09 22.93 27.19
C VAL A 438 8.04 22.02 26.38
N GLU A 439 7.72 21.76 25.11
CA GLU A 439 8.53 20.95 24.19
C GLU A 439 9.91 21.58 23.89
N PHE A 440 10.11 22.87 24.18
CA PHE A 440 11.33 23.60 23.85
C PHE A 440 12.58 22.98 24.49
N GLY A 441 12.48 22.50 25.73
CA GLY A 441 13.60 21.88 26.45
C GLY A 441 14.11 20.60 25.77
N GLU A 442 13.21 19.74 25.31
CA GLU A 442 13.57 18.51 24.59
C GLU A 442 14.16 18.83 23.21
N ARG A 443 13.51 19.71 22.45
CA ARG A 443 14.01 20.14 21.13
C ARG A 443 15.36 20.84 21.21
N LYS A 444 15.61 21.60 22.28
CA LYS A 444 16.92 22.20 22.52
C LYS A 444 18.00 21.14 22.72
N LYS A 445 17.71 20.07 23.46
CA LYS A 445 18.67 18.97 23.63
C LYS A 445 19.01 18.33 22.29
N ASP A 446 18.02 18.08 21.44
CA ASP A 446 18.24 17.57 20.08
C ASP A 446 19.09 18.54 19.24
N PHE A 447 18.86 19.85 19.38
CA PHE A 447 19.67 20.89 18.75
C PHE A 447 21.12 20.90 19.26
N ASP A 448 21.32 20.79 20.57
CA ASP A 448 22.64 20.77 21.21
C ASP A 448 23.43 19.52 20.80
N ASP A 449 22.77 18.35 20.73
CA ASP A 449 23.36 17.10 20.24
C ASP A 449 23.75 17.20 18.76
N LEU A 450 22.90 17.83 17.92
CA LEU A 450 23.20 18.10 16.52
C LEU A 450 24.36 19.10 16.36
N ALA A 451 24.39 20.16 17.17
CA ALA A 451 25.48 21.12 17.17
C ALA A 451 26.80 20.49 17.65
N LEU A 452 26.75 19.63 18.68
CA LEU A 452 27.91 18.88 19.16
C LEU A 452 28.44 17.93 18.09
N HIS A 453 27.54 17.23 17.38
CA HIS A 453 27.91 16.36 16.26
C HIS A 453 28.75 17.09 15.20
N TYR A 454 28.29 18.25 14.72
CA TYR A 454 29.02 19.01 13.70
C TYR A 454 30.27 19.73 14.25
N ARG A 455 30.25 20.16 15.52
CA ARG A 455 31.46 20.70 16.19
C ARG A 455 32.56 19.65 16.28
N ARG A 456 32.23 18.38 16.52
CA ARG A 456 33.19 17.27 16.56
C ARG A 456 33.92 17.05 15.24
N PHE A 457 33.27 17.28 14.09
CA PHE A 457 33.96 17.29 12.79
C PHE A 457 34.99 18.43 12.69
N LEU A 458 34.64 19.64 13.12
CA LEU A 458 35.59 20.77 13.12
C LEU A 458 36.78 20.52 14.06
N ILE A 459 36.55 19.93 15.24
CA ILE A 459 37.60 19.56 16.18
C ILE A 459 38.52 18.49 15.57
N LEU A 460 37.96 17.49 14.89
CA LEU A 460 38.72 16.49 14.14
C LEU A 460 39.60 17.16 13.07
N LEU A 461 39.05 18.06 12.24
CA LEU A 461 39.81 18.77 11.21
C LEU A 461 40.93 19.64 11.79
N CYS A 462 40.65 20.35 12.89
CA CYS A 462 41.64 21.12 13.64
C CYS A 462 42.79 20.23 14.14
N GLY A 463 42.46 19.08 14.73
CA GLY A 463 43.43 18.10 15.20
C GLY A 463 44.27 17.49 14.07
N LEU A 464 43.66 17.20 12.92
CA LEU A 464 44.35 16.69 11.73
C LEU A 464 45.33 17.72 11.14
N ASP A 465 44.93 18.98 11.10
CA ASP A 465 45.78 20.07 10.61
C ASP A 465 46.95 20.35 11.54
N HIS A 466 46.69 20.51 12.85
CA HIS A 466 47.73 20.86 13.81
C HIS A 466 48.77 19.76 14.02
N ARG A 467 48.36 18.49 13.98
CA ARG A 467 49.25 17.35 14.25
C ARG A 467 49.92 16.82 12.99
N LEU A 468 49.19 16.78 11.87
CA LEU A 468 49.62 16.10 10.66
C LEU A 468 49.77 17.03 9.44
N ARG A 469 49.36 18.30 9.54
CA ARG A 469 49.40 19.28 8.44
C ARG A 469 48.70 18.79 7.16
N LEU A 470 47.67 17.93 7.31
CA LEU A 470 46.97 17.28 6.20
C LEU A 470 46.26 18.26 5.24
N LEU A 471 45.85 19.43 5.73
CA LEU A 471 45.14 20.42 4.95
C LEU A 471 46.09 21.37 4.18
N GLY A 472 47.40 21.29 4.44
CA GLY A 472 48.41 22.16 3.84
C GLY A 472 48.37 23.59 4.39
N GLU A 473 49.16 24.48 3.78
CA GLU A 473 49.19 25.88 4.16
C GLU A 473 48.09 26.66 3.43
N PHE A 474 47.01 27.01 4.12
CA PHE A 474 45.92 27.84 3.56
C PHE A 474 45.59 29.08 4.40
N TYR A 475 46.32 29.27 5.50
CA TYR A 475 46.19 30.39 6.40
C TYR A 475 47.56 30.71 7.04
N PRO A 476 47.79 31.94 7.52
CA PRO A 476 49.03 32.31 8.20
C PRO A 476 49.19 31.60 9.56
N PRO A 477 50.38 31.11 9.95
CA PRO A 477 50.59 30.34 11.18
C PRO A 477 50.07 31.02 12.47
N GLU A 478 50.10 32.35 12.54
CA GLU A 478 49.57 33.13 13.66
C GLU A 478 48.06 32.97 13.89
N GLN A 479 47.30 32.52 12.87
CA GLN A 479 45.86 32.31 12.93
C GLN A 479 45.48 30.89 13.39
N GLN A 480 46.46 30.01 13.64
CA GLN A 480 46.22 28.60 13.99
C GLN A 480 45.31 28.43 15.23
N ILE A 481 45.49 29.27 16.26
CA ILE A 481 44.65 29.23 17.46
C ILE A 481 43.18 29.61 17.21
N ASN A 482 42.92 30.33 16.12
CA ASN A 482 41.59 30.83 15.76
C ASN A 482 40.79 29.87 14.88
N PHE A 483 41.29 28.65 14.60
CA PHE A 483 40.66 27.68 13.69
C PHE A 483 39.16 27.45 13.95
N MET A 484 38.76 27.43 15.22
CA MET A 484 37.37 27.20 15.66
C MET A 484 36.48 28.45 15.64
N THR A 485 37.02 29.63 15.36
CA THR A 485 36.28 30.90 15.35
C THR A 485 35.56 31.12 14.02
N ALA A 486 34.40 31.78 14.07
CA ALA A 486 33.62 32.10 12.87
C ALA A 486 34.39 33.01 11.89
N ASP A 487 35.16 33.98 12.41
CA ASP A 487 35.96 34.90 11.59
C ASP A 487 37.05 34.18 10.79
N PHE A 488 37.72 33.20 11.42
CA PHE A 488 38.69 32.36 10.72
C PHE A 488 38.02 31.55 9.62
N GLN A 489 36.91 30.88 9.95
CA GLN A 489 36.17 30.04 9.01
C GLN A 489 35.67 30.85 7.80
N ALA A 490 35.14 32.06 8.02
CA ALA A 490 34.66 32.93 6.94
C ALA A 490 35.76 33.39 5.97
N ARG A 491 36.99 33.56 6.47
CA ARG A 491 38.15 34.04 5.69
C ARG A 491 38.85 32.91 4.93
N TYR A 492 39.07 31.77 5.58
CA TYR A 492 39.95 30.71 5.08
C TYR A 492 39.22 29.43 4.66
N MET A 493 37.94 29.27 5.02
CA MET A 493 37.13 28.13 4.62
C MET A 493 35.99 28.52 3.67
N ARG A 494 35.57 27.56 2.85
CA ARG A 494 34.41 27.67 1.95
C ARG A 494 33.51 26.46 2.14
N PHE A 495 32.28 26.72 2.60
CA PHE A 495 31.26 25.69 2.74
C PHE A 495 30.50 25.53 1.42
N TYR A 496 30.59 24.36 0.81
CA TYR A 496 29.91 24.03 -0.44
C TYR A 496 28.62 23.26 -0.13
N ALA A 497 27.51 23.98 -0.11
CA ALA A 497 26.18 23.52 0.31
C ALA A 497 25.44 22.76 -0.79
N ASP A 498 26.00 21.65 -1.28
CA ASP A 498 25.50 20.92 -2.44
C ASP A 498 24.23 20.09 -2.19
N GLN A 499 23.68 20.07 -0.97
CA GLN A 499 22.38 19.48 -0.68
C GLN A 499 21.27 20.49 -0.40
N GLU A 500 21.55 21.79 -0.53
CA GLU A 500 20.53 22.84 -0.42
C GLU A 500 19.73 23.01 -1.72
N ALA A 501 18.44 23.31 -1.60
CA ALA A 501 17.58 23.49 -2.75
C ALA A 501 18.06 24.69 -3.60
N GLY A 502 18.36 24.45 -4.88
CA GLY A 502 18.78 25.49 -5.83
C GLY A 502 20.27 25.84 -5.80
N SER A 503 21.09 25.16 -4.98
CA SER A 503 22.55 25.37 -4.96
C SER A 503 23.30 24.60 -6.06
N GLN A 504 22.68 23.55 -6.63
CA GLN A 504 23.27 22.79 -7.74
C GLN A 504 23.01 23.48 -9.09
N ILE A 505 24.07 23.76 -9.84
CA ILE A 505 23.98 24.27 -11.22
C ILE A 505 23.46 23.12 -12.11
N GLY A 506 22.25 23.27 -12.69
CA GLY A 506 21.64 22.28 -13.61
C GLY A 506 20.46 21.48 -13.05
N ASP A 507 19.87 21.90 -11.93
CA ASP A 507 18.83 21.18 -11.16
C ASP A 507 17.40 21.20 -11.78
N ASP A 508 17.25 21.61 -13.04
CA ASP A 508 15.96 21.63 -13.75
C ASP A 508 15.52 20.23 -14.24
N LEU A 509 16.34 19.20 -14.02
CA LEU A 509 16.02 17.85 -14.47
C LEU A 509 14.99 17.19 -13.54
N PRO A 510 13.91 16.60 -14.08
CA PRO A 510 13.01 15.80 -13.28
C PRO A 510 13.74 14.56 -12.75
N TRP A 511 13.25 14.02 -11.63
CA TRP A 511 13.73 12.75 -11.08
C TRP A 511 13.73 11.67 -12.15
N VAL A 512 14.79 10.86 -12.18
CA VAL A 512 14.97 9.76 -13.12
C VAL A 512 13.73 8.88 -13.25
N SER A 513 13.12 8.48 -12.14
CA SER A 513 11.92 7.62 -12.16
C SER A 513 10.75 8.27 -12.90
N ALA A 514 10.49 9.54 -12.63
CA ALA A 514 9.47 10.33 -13.32
C ALA A 514 9.80 10.51 -14.81
N TRP A 515 11.07 10.73 -15.13
CA TRP A 515 11.56 10.83 -16.50
C TRP A 515 11.40 9.52 -17.28
N ILE A 516 11.84 8.37 -16.75
CA ILE A 516 11.66 7.05 -17.38
C ILE A 516 10.17 6.81 -17.61
N LYS A 517 9.32 7.06 -16.61
CA LYS A 517 7.86 6.90 -16.71
C LYS A 517 7.29 7.75 -17.85
N ALA A 518 7.70 9.01 -17.96
CA ALA A 518 7.29 9.89 -19.04
C ALA A 518 7.71 9.35 -20.42
N LYS A 519 8.97 8.92 -20.59
CA LYS A 519 9.44 8.35 -21.87
C LYS A 519 8.74 7.03 -22.20
N ASN A 520 8.44 6.21 -21.21
CA ASN A 520 7.77 4.93 -21.38
C ASN A 520 6.31 5.06 -21.84
N THR A 521 5.65 6.20 -21.60
CA THR A 521 4.31 6.47 -22.18
C THR A 521 4.30 6.51 -23.70
N LEU A 522 5.47 6.70 -24.32
CA LEU A 522 5.63 6.80 -25.77
C LEU A 522 5.70 5.43 -26.48
N VAL A 523 5.69 4.32 -25.72
CA VAL A 523 5.86 2.98 -26.28
C VAL A 523 4.70 2.59 -27.20
N GLN A 524 5.02 1.95 -28.31
CA GLN A 524 4.05 1.32 -29.21
C GLN A 524 4.66 0.08 -29.87
N SER A 525 3.87 -0.67 -30.63
CA SER A 525 4.41 -1.76 -31.45
C SER A 525 5.42 -1.21 -32.44
N GLY A 526 6.64 -1.75 -32.46
CA GLY A 526 7.74 -1.32 -33.29
C GLY A 526 8.70 -0.31 -32.63
N SER A 527 8.36 0.20 -31.44
CA SER A 527 9.27 1.05 -30.65
C SER A 527 10.51 0.30 -30.21
N ARG A 528 11.61 1.04 -30.07
CA ARG A 528 12.87 0.51 -29.52
C ARG A 528 12.86 0.68 -28.02
N VAL A 529 13.09 -0.41 -27.31
CA VAL A 529 13.08 -0.47 -25.85
C VAL A 529 14.39 -1.05 -25.36
N PHE A 530 15.00 -0.40 -24.39
CA PHE A 530 16.16 -0.93 -23.69
C PHE A 530 15.71 -1.58 -22.38
N VAL A 531 16.18 -2.78 -22.11
CA VAL A 531 15.85 -3.52 -20.88
C VAL A 531 16.97 -3.30 -19.87
N MET A 532 16.61 -2.90 -18.66
CA MET A 532 17.55 -2.43 -17.63
C MET A 532 18.12 -3.57 -16.79
N ASN A 533 17.28 -4.55 -16.44
CA ASN A 533 17.68 -5.70 -15.64
C ASN A 533 16.91 -6.97 -16.04
N SER A 534 17.54 -8.13 -15.79
CA SER A 534 16.95 -9.44 -16.05
C SER A 534 15.84 -9.78 -15.04
N ASP A 535 15.94 -9.30 -13.80
CA ASP A 535 14.95 -9.54 -12.75
C ASP A 535 13.56 -8.97 -13.09
N GLY A 536 13.51 -7.76 -13.64
CA GLY A 536 12.28 -7.15 -14.13
C GLY A 536 11.67 -7.94 -15.29
N ALA A 537 12.51 -8.44 -16.22
CA ALA A 537 12.05 -9.30 -17.31
C ALA A 537 11.50 -10.65 -16.79
N ILE A 538 12.14 -11.25 -15.78
CA ILE A 538 11.69 -12.50 -15.14
C ILE A 538 10.32 -12.27 -14.48
N ASN A 539 10.17 -11.17 -13.74
CA ASN A 539 8.93 -10.83 -13.05
C ASN A 539 7.78 -10.57 -14.02
N ASN A 540 8.07 -10.16 -15.25
CA ASN A 540 7.05 -9.86 -16.25
C ASN A 540 6.96 -10.91 -17.38
N SER A 541 7.52 -12.10 -17.17
CA SER A 541 7.37 -13.24 -18.07
C SER A 541 6.56 -14.38 -17.45
N PRO A 542 5.30 -14.60 -17.89
CA PRO A 542 4.49 -15.73 -17.42
C PRO A 542 5.10 -17.10 -17.70
N GLU A 543 5.90 -17.23 -18.78
CA GLU A 543 6.49 -18.50 -19.20
C GLU A 543 7.70 -18.87 -18.34
N VAL A 544 8.59 -17.91 -18.05
CA VAL A 544 9.74 -18.11 -17.14
C VAL A 544 9.25 -18.44 -15.72
N LYS A 545 8.20 -17.76 -15.25
CA LYS A 545 7.58 -18.06 -13.95
C LYS A 545 7.01 -19.49 -13.85
N ARG A 546 6.53 -20.05 -14.97
CA ARG A 546 5.96 -21.41 -15.02
C ARG A 546 7.03 -22.49 -15.18
N ARG A 547 8.15 -22.19 -15.82
CA ARG A 547 9.23 -23.14 -16.12
C ARG A 547 10.45 -22.87 -15.24
N HIS A 548 10.58 -23.64 -14.17
CA HIS A 548 11.75 -23.58 -13.31
C HIS A 548 13.03 -23.95 -14.09
N GLY A 549 14.07 -23.10 -13.98
CA GLY A 549 15.39 -23.37 -14.56
C GLY A 549 15.74 -22.61 -15.84
N LEU A 550 14.82 -21.80 -16.38
CA LEU A 550 15.11 -20.87 -17.48
C LEU A 550 15.84 -19.62 -16.98
N ARG A 551 16.87 -19.19 -17.71
CA ARG A 551 17.59 -17.93 -17.51
C ARG A 551 17.69 -17.14 -18.82
N PHE A 552 17.67 -15.82 -18.75
CA PHE A 552 17.89 -14.98 -19.92
C PHE A 552 19.36 -14.99 -20.37
N ARG A 553 19.59 -14.74 -21.66
CA ARG A 553 20.94 -14.50 -22.19
C ARG A 553 21.37 -13.06 -21.90
N GLU A 554 22.41 -12.87 -21.09
CA GLU A 554 22.80 -11.53 -20.63
C GLU A 554 23.20 -10.56 -21.75
N ARG A 555 23.88 -11.04 -22.81
CA ARG A 555 24.32 -10.20 -23.94
C ARG A 555 23.18 -9.46 -24.65
N GLN A 556 21.95 -9.98 -24.60
CA GLN A 556 20.83 -9.32 -25.29
C GLN A 556 20.42 -8.00 -24.63
N PHE A 557 20.74 -7.82 -23.34
CA PHE A 557 20.49 -6.58 -22.59
C PHE A 557 21.48 -5.46 -22.91
N GLU A 558 22.46 -5.70 -23.78
CA GLU A 558 23.38 -4.67 -24.30
C GLU A 558 22.82 -3.96 -25.54
N THR A 559 21.71 -4.46 -26.10
CA THR A 559 21.12 -3.97 -27.35
C THR A 559 19.65 -3.63 -27.18
N ALA A 560 19.17 -2.67 -27.98
CA ALA A 560 17.76 -2.31 -28.01
C ALA A 560 16.90 -3.48 -28.54
N GLN A 561 15.78 -3.72 -27.88
CA GLN A 561 14.77 -4.71 -28.24
C GLN A 561 13.58 -4.01 -28.89
N ILE A 562 12.84 -4.75 -29.73
CA ILE A 562 11.65 -4.19 -30.40
C ILE A 562 10.40 -4.58 -29.64
N ALA A 563 9.64 -3.57 -29.22
CA ALA A 563 8.35 -3.77 -28.58
C ALA A 563 7.34 -4.31 -29.60
N GLN A 564 6.58 -5.32 -29.19
CA GLN A 564 5.48 -5.91 -29.93
C GLN A 564 4.20 -5.76 -29.12
N GLN A 565 3.05 -5.80 -29.79
CA GLN A 565 1.76 -5.65 -29.12
C GLN A 565 0.94 -6.93 -29.19
N GLU A 566 0.45 -7.38 -28.03
CA GLU A 566 -0.51 -8.47 -27.90
C GLU A 566 -1.62 -8.04 -26.96
N GLY A 567 -2.87 -7.99 -27.45
CA GLY A 567 -3.92 -7.42 -26.62
C GLY A 567 -3.75 -5.89 -26.47
N ALA A 568 -4.03 -5.40 -25.28
CA ALA A 568 -3.73 -4.02 -24.90
C ALA A 568 -2.28 -3.84 -24.39
N ARG A 569 -1.51 -4.95 -24.28
CA ARG A 569 -0.20 -4.95 -23.61
C ARG A 569 0.94 -4.95 -24.61
N PHE A 570 2.02 -4.25 -24.27
CA PHE A 570 3.29 -4.36 -24.98
C PHE A 570 4.18 -5.44 -24.37
N TYR A 571 4.94 -6.13 -25.22
CA TYR A 571 5.92 -7.14 -24.81
C TYR A 571 7.16 -7.09 -25.69
N VAL A 572 8.28 -7.55 -25.15
CA VAL A 572 9.51 -7.84 -25.89
C VAL A 572 9.76 -9.35 -25.89
N THR A 573 10.41 -9.82 -26.93
CA THR A 573 10.74 -11.24 -27.09
C THR A 573 12.20 -11.44 -26.75
N LEU A 574 12.49 -12.19 -25.69
CA LEU A 574 13.84 -12.39 -25.18
C LEU A 574 14.27 -13.86 -25.27
N ALA A 575 15.52 -14.09 -25.65
CA ALA A 575 16.12 -15.41 -25.73
C ALA A 575 16.50 -15.94 -24.34
N THR A 576 16.26 -17.22 -24.11
CA THR A 576 16.56 -17.92 -22.85
C THR A 576 17.60 -19.03 -23.06
N LYS A 577 18.11 -19.56 -21.95
CA LYS A 577 18.96 -20.75 -21.83
C LYS A 577 18.57 -21.54 -20.58
N ASP A 578 18.87 -22.84 -20.55
CA ASP A 578 18.65 -23.65 -19.36
C ASP A 578 19.70 -23.38 -18.25
N THR A 579 19.51 -23.98 -17.08
CA THR A 579 20.41 -23.80 -15.92
C THR A 579 21.80 -24.44 -16.15
N TRP A 580 21.90 -25.37 -17.11
CA TRP A 580 23.13 -26.09 -17.44
C TRP A 580 23.91 -25.49 -18.61
N GLY A 581 23.41 -24.39 -19.18
CA GLY A 581 24.02 -23.68 -20.30
C GLY A 581 23.89 -24.41 -21.64
N HIS A 582 23.03 -25.43 -21.75
CA HIS A 582 22.80 -26.13 -23.01
C HIS A 582 21.83 -25.35 -23.90
N ASP A 583 22.18 -25.21 -25.17
CA ASP A 583 21.33 -24.65 -26.24
C ASP A 583 20.19 -25.60 -26.67
N ARG A 584 19.72 -26.48 -25.77
CA ARG A 584 18.63 -27.41 -26.11
C ARG A 584 17.33 -26.63 -26.33
N SER A 585 17.02 -26.34 -27.59
CA SER A 585 15.68 -26.12 -28.18
C SER A 585 14.60 -25.44 -27.32
N GLU A 586 14.93 -24.47 -26.46
CA GLU A 586 13.92 -23.70 -25.73
C GLU A 586 13.76 -22.30 -26.34
N PRO A 587 12.50 -21.85 -26.53
CA PRO A 587 12.18 -20.78 -27.46
C PRO A 587 12.38 -19.40 -26.84
N ASN A 588 12.42 -18.42 -27.73
CA ASN A 588 12.17 -17.02 -27.43
C ASN A 588 10.89 -16.85 -26.57
N VAL A 589 11.01 -16.14 -25.46
CA VAL A 589 9.93 -15.95 -24.48
C VAL A 589 9.41 -14.52 -24.51
N LYS A 590 8.10 -14.36 -24.36
CA LYS A 590 7.45 -13.05 -24.22
C LYS A 590 7.63 -12.49 -22.81
N CYS A 591 8.09 -11.25 -22.73
CA CYS A 591 8.23 -10.47 -21.49
C CYS A 591 7.39 -9.20 -21.64
N TYR A 592 6.33 -9.07 -20.84
CA TYR A 592 5.40 -7.95 -20.96
C TYR A 592 5.97 -6.70 -20.31
N LEU A 593 6.00 -5.58 -21.04
CA LEU A 593 6.48 -4.30 -20.53
C LEU A 593 5.54 -3.72 -19.45
N GLU A 594 4.28 -4.16 -19.45
CA GLU A 594 3.26 -3.82 -18.47
C GLU A 594 3.05 -4.97 -17.48
N GLY A 595 3.15 -4.68 -16.17
CA GLY A 595 2.86 -5.63 -15.11
C GLY A 595 3.19 -5.10 -13.71
N GLU A 596 2.64 -5.74 -12.68
CA GLU A 596 2.97 -5.45 -11.28
C GLU A 596 4.47 -5.71 -11.07
N SER A 597 5.27 -4.64 -10.95
CA SER A 597 6.53 -4.74 -10.21
C SER A 597 6.15 -5.10 -8.78
N SER A 598 6.30 -6.37 -8.43
CA SER A 598 6.19 -6.82 -7.05
C SER A 598 7.37 -6.24 -6.27
N GLY A 599 7.22 -4.99 -5.82
CA GLY A 599 8.22 -4.21 -5.07
C GLY A 599 8.80 -3.05 -5.89
N GLY A 600 8.42 -1.81 -5.51
CA GLY A 600 9.10 -0.58 -5.93
C GLY A 600 8.64 0.02 -7.27
N ASP A 601 8.57 1.35 -7.28
CA ASP A 601 8.23 2.26 -8.41
C ASP A 601 9.25 2.21 -9.58
N GLU A 602 10.12 1.21 -9.64
CA GLU A 602 11.22 1.12 -10.60
C GLU A 602 10.77 0.45 -11.90
N SER A 603 10.69 1.25 -12.96
CA SER A 603 10.55 0.73 -14.32
C SER A 603 11.81 -0.07 -14.69
N TRP A 604 11.65 -1.29 -15.21
CA TRP A 604 12.76 -2.18 -15.59
C TRP A 604 13.16 -2.06 -17.06
N TRP A 605 12.59 -1.10 -17.79
CA TRP A 605 12.80 -0.85 -19.20
C TRP A 605 12.64 0.64 -19.54
N LEU A 606 13.22 1.07 -20.66
CA LEU A 606 13.16 2.45 -21.16
C LEU A 606 12.85 2.49 -22.67
N CYS A 607 11.84 3.26 -23.06
CA CYS A 607 11.57 3.58 -24.46
C CYS A 607 12.59 4.59 -25.00
N LEU A 608 13.30 4.24 -26.08
CA LEU A 608 14.35 5.07 -26.67
C LEU A 608 13.83 6.12 -27.66
N ASP A 609 12.57 6.01 -28.09
CA ASP A 609 12.01 6.83 -29.16
C ASP A 609 11.92 8.33 -28.78
N GLY A 610 12.06 8.69 -27.50
CA GLY A 610 12.10 10.07 -27.02
C GLY A 610 13.37 10.45 -26.26
N VAL A 611 14.44 9.67 -26.36
CA VAL A 611 15.67 9.84 -25.56
C VAL A 611 16.81 10.35 -26.44
N SER A 612 17.50 11.40 -25.99
CA SER A 612 18.67 11.95 -26.68
C SER A 612 19.97 11.69 -25.92
N VAL A 613 21.11 11.65 -26.63
CA VAL A 613 22.45 11.51 -26.03
C VAL A 613 22.72 12.63 -25.03
N ASP A 614 22.37 13.86 -25.38
CA ASP A 614 22.62 15.04 -24.53
C ASP A 614 21.79 15.00 -23.24
N GLU A 615 20.58 14.48 -23.30
CA GLU A 615 19.75 14.24 -22.11
C GLU A 615 20.38 13.19 -21.18
N ILE A 616 20.87 12.08 -21.73
CA ILE A 616 21.59 11.04 -20.95
C ILE A 616 22.86 11.62 -20.31
N ARG A 617 23.65 12.40 -21.04
CA ARG A 617 24.85 13.06 -20.51
C ARG A 617 24.55 14.01 -19.37
N ARG A 618 23.47 14.80 -19.48
CA ARG A 618 23.02 15.68 -18.39
C ARG A 618 22.65 14.90 -17.14
N TYR A 619 21.96 13.77 -17.28
CA TYR A 619 21.66 12.90 -16.13
C TYR A 619 22.89 12.20 -15.56
N LEU A 620 23.84 11.78 -16.39
CA LEU A 620 25.13 11.25 -15.93
C LEU A 620 25.91 12.31 -15.12
N GLY A 621 25.77 13.60 -15.44
CA GLY A 621 26.36 14.69 -14.66
C GLY A 621 25.56 15.11 -13.41
N SER A 622 24.33 14.62 -13.24
CA SER A 622 23.40 15.06 -12.21
C SER A 622 23.50 14.19 -10.95
N ARG A 623 24.40 14.52 -10.00
CA ARG A 623 24.60 13.76 -8.75
C ARG A 623 23.33 13.50 -7.96
N ARG A 624 22.41 14.47 -7.91
CA ARG A 624 21.09 14.32 -7.26
C ARG A 624 20.33 13.08 -7.75
N ASN A 625 20.46 12.74 -9.03
CA ASN A 625 19.75 11.66 -9.69
C ASN A 625 20.48 10.30 -9.61
N TRP A 626 21.70 10.26 -9.07
CA TRP A 626 22.46 9.01 -8.91
C TRP A 626 21.91 8.09 -7.83
N GLY A 627 21.07 8.62 -6.92
CA GLY A 627 20.48 7.87 -5.81
C GLY A 627 19.61 6.67 -6.20
N MET A 628 19.27 6.49 -7.48
CA MET A 628 18.62 5.28 -8.00
C MET A 628 19.59 4.08 -8.16
N GLY A 629 20.88 4.29 -7.94
CA GLY A 629 21.88 3.24 -7.83
C GLY A 629 22.60 2.88 -9.13
N VAL A 630 23.65 2.07 -8.97
CA VAL A 630 24.59 1.69 -10.03
C VAL A 630 23.92 1.07 -11.25
N GLY A 631 22.83 0.30 -11.09
CA GLY A 631 22.13 -0.32 -12.21
C GLY A 631 21.67 0.70 -13.27
N TYR A 632 21.22 1.87 -12.83
CA TYR A 632 20.81 2.95 -13.73
C TYR A 632 21.99 3.67 -14.38
N LEU A 633 23.06 3.95 -13.63
CA LEU A 633 24.27 4.59 -14.16
C LEU A 633 24.93 3.73 -15.25
N ARG A 634 25.00 2.41 -15.02
CA ARG A 634 25.48 1.46 -16.04
C ARG A 634 24.63 1.48 -17.29
N LEU A 635 23.31 1.46 -17.15
CA LEU A 635 22.38 1.59 -18.26
C LEU A 635 22.68 2.87 -19.04
N PHE A 636 22.89 3.98 -18.34
CA PHE A 636 23.08 5.29 -18.96
C PHE A 636 24.38 5.38 -19.75
N ARG A 637 25.46 4.79 -19.26
CA ARG A 637 26.71 4.65 -20.02
C ARG A 637 26.54 3.78 -21.26
N ARG A 638 25.81 2.67 -21.15
CA ARG A 638 25.51 1.82 -22.31
C ARG A 638 24.66 2.54 -23.35
N LEU A 639 23.65 3.29 -22.90
CA LEU A 639 22.80 4.10 -23.75
C LEU A 639 23.58 5.25 -24.40
N GLU A 640 24.47 5.92 -23.67
CA GLU A 640 25.35 6.95 -24.23
C GLU A 640 26.18 6.37 -25.38
N ALA A 641 26.84 5.24 -25.17
CA ALA A 641 27.64 4.58 -26.20
C ALA A 641 26.79 4.14 -27.41
N PHE A 642 25.64 3.50 -27.16
CA PHE A 642 24.72 3.03 -28.21
C PHE A 642 24.17 4.19 -29.05
N LEU A 643 23.66 5.24 -28.40
CA LEU A 643 23.07 6.39 -29.08
C LEU A 643 24.12 7.28 -29.75
N ALA A 644 25.34 7.39 -29.20
CA ALA A 644 26.44 8.12 -29.83
C ALA A 644 26.91 7.44 -31.11
N ALA A 645 27.10 6.11 -31.09
CA ALA A 645 27.46 5.34 -32.29
C ALA A 645 26.38 5.44 -33.38
N GLU A 646 25.10 5.42 -32.99
CA GLU A 646 23.98 5.64 -33.91
C GLU A 646 24.00 7.06 -34.49
N ALA A 647 24.20 8.09 -33.65
CA ALA A 647 24.26 9.47 -34.09
C ALA A 647 25.41 9.73 -35.08
N GLU A 648 26.57 9.11 -34.87
CA GLU A 648 27.72 9.20 -35.78
C GLU A 648 27.42 8.54 -37.13
N ALA A 649 26.86 7.32 -37.12
CA ALA A 649 26.48 6.60 -38.35
C ALA A 649 25.42 7.35 -39.17
N GLU A 650 24.48 8.03 -38.52
CA GLU A 650 23.38 8.75 -39.16
C GLU A 650 23.68 10.21 -39.51
N ALA A 651 24.79 10.77 -39.04
CA ALA A 651 25.13 12.19 -39.23
C ALA A 651 25.06 12.64 -40.70
N PRO A 652 25.57 11.89 -41.69
CA PRO A 652 25.48 12.29 -43.10
C PRO A 652 24.04 12.35 -43.62
N ALA A 653 23.22 11.37 -43.27
CA ALA A 653 21.82 11.30 -43.68
C ALA A 653 20.99 12.43 -43.05
N ARG A 654 21.20 12.69 -41.74
CA ARG A 654 20.53 13.78 -41.01
C ARG A 654 20.92 15.16 -41.54
N ALA A 655 22.19 15.38 -41.86
CA ALA A 655 22.66 16.62 -42.46
C ALA A 655 22.02 16.88 -43.83
N TYR A 656 21.93 15.84 -44.68
CA TYR A 656 21.24 15.91 -45.96
C TYR A 656 19.76 16.27 -45.80
N LEU A 657 19.04 15.56 -44.92
CA LEU A 657 17.60 15.82 -44.68
C LEU A 657 17.35 17.24 -44.15
N LEU A 658 18.21 17.71 -43.24
CA LEU A 658 18.13 19.08 -42.71
C LEU A 658 18.36 20.12 -43.81
N GLN A 659 19.38 19.93 -44.65
CA GLN A 659 19.65 20.82 -45.78
C GLN A 659 18.49 20.86 -46.78
N GLN A 660 17.88 19.71 -47.08
CA GLN A 660 16.72 19.64 -47.98
C GLN A 660 15.50 20.34 -47.38
N ALA A 661 15.23 20.14 -46.09
CA ALA A 661 14.13 20.77 -45.38
C ALA A 661 14.28 22.31 -45.30
N THR A 662 15.49 22.82 -45.12
CA THR A 662 15.74 24.27 -45.05
C THR A 662 15.79 24.92 -46.44
N THR A 663 16.53 24.34 -47.38
CA THR A 663 16.78 24.94 -48.71
C THR A 663 15.58 24.84 -49.64
N HIS A 664 14.94 23.67 -49.68
CA HIS A 664 13.80 23.41 -50.58
C HIS A 664 12.46 23.45 -49.87
N GLY A 665 12.42 23.10 -48.57
CA GLY A 665 11.22 23.19 -47.74
C GLY A 665 10.96 24.59 -47.15
N GLY A 666 11.94 25.50 -47.19
CA GLY A 666 11.81 26.87 -46.70
C GLY A 666 11.65 26.99 -45.18
N LEU A 667 11.93 25.93 -44.42
CA LEU A 667 11.83 25.93 -42.97
C LEU A 667 13.09 26.55 -42.34
N PRO A 668 12.97 27.44 -41.34
CA PRO A 668 14.11 27.87 -40.55
C PRO A 668 14.77 26.69 -39.84
N GLU A 669 16.10 26.68 -39.72
CA GLU A 669 16.84 25.55 -39.13
C GLU A 669 16.37 25.19 -37.70
N HIS A 670 16.08 26.20 -36.88
CA HIS A 670 15.58 26.02 -35.51
C HIS A 670 14.20 25.33 -35.44
N VAL A 671 13.43 25.34 -36.52
CA VAL A 671 12.14 24.63 -36.65
C VAL A 671 12.34 23.27 -37.33
N ALA A 672 13.18 23.23 -38.37
CA ALA A 672 13.43 22.02 -39.15
C ALA A 672 14.08 20.91 -38.33
N ARG A 673 14.98 21.25 -37.40
CA ARG A 673 15.74 20.27 -36.61
C ARG A 673 14.87 19.48 -35.62
N PRO A 674 14.03 20.10 -34.76
CA PRO A 674 13.07 19.35 -33.95
C PRO A 674 12.06 18.55 -34.79
N ALA A 675 11.58 19.11 -35.91
CA ALA A 675 10.66 18.41 -36.80
C ALA A 675 11.29 17.17 -37.45
N LEU A 676 12.59 17.22 -37.77
CA LEU A 676 13.35 16.09 -38.29
C LEU A 676 13.47 14.98 -37.25
N ASP A 677 13.74 15.30 -35.98
CA ASP A 677 13.83 14.28 -34.92
C ASP A 677 12.51 13.53 -34.73
N VAL A 678 11.38 14.26 -34.76
CA VAL A 678 10.03 13.67 -34.74
C VAL A 678 9.77 12.81 -35.99
N ALA A 679 10.16 13.28 -37.18
CA ALA A 679 9.99 12.54 -38.43
C ALA A 679 10.79 11.23 -38.43
N VAL A 680 12.06 11.26 -38.01
CA VAL A 680 12.91 10.07 -37.89
C VAL A 680 12.30 9.09 -36.89
N ARG A 681 11.89 9.56 -35.71
CA ARG A 681 11.22 8.73 -34.70
C ARG A 681 9.98 8.03 -35.28
N ASN A 682 9.10 8.79 -35.92
CA ASN A 682 7.85 8.26 -36.49
C ASN A 682 8.12 7.24 -37.58
N TRP A 683 9.11 7.52 -38.45
CA TRP A 683 9.53 6.63 -39.52
C TRP A 683 10.10 5.31 -38.97
N ARG A 684 10.96 5.36 -37.95
CA ARG A 684 11.56 4.18 -37.33
C ARG A 684 10.50 3.31 -36.68
N ALA A 685 9.59 3.91 -35.93
CA ALA A 685 8.58 3.15 -35.22
C ALA A 685 7.59 2.46 -36.18
N ALA A 686 7.25 3.09 -37.31
CA ALA A 686 6.48 2.46 -38.38
C ALA A 686 7.22 1.27 -39.05
N ARG A 687 8.55 1.22 -38.96
CA ARG A 687 9.43 0.19 -39.54
C ARG A 687 10.07 -0.72 -38.51
N ARG A 688 9.45 -0.87 -37.33
CA ARG A 688 9.91 -1.77 -36.26
C ARG A 688 11.35 -1.49 -35.81
N GLY A 689 11.71 -0.21 -35.70
CA GLY A 689 13.00 0.24 -35.18
C GLY A 689 14.16 0.14 -36.18
N ALA A 690 13.88 0.11 -37.49
CA ALA A 690 14.90 0.12 -38.53
C ALA A 690 15.87 1.32 -38.36
N ALA A 691 17.15 1.12 -38.68
CA ALA A 691 18.14 2.20 -38.75
C ALA A 691 17.79 3.19 -39.86
N LEU A 692 18.16 4.47 -39.70
CA LEU A 692 17.95 5.47 -40.74
C LEU A 692 18.74 5.08 -42.02
N PRO A 693 18.14 5.20 -43.22
CA PRO A 693 18.80 4.84 -44.47
C PRO A 693 20.00 5.75 -44.75
N GLY A 694 21.03 5.18 -45.37
CA GLY A 694 22.19 5.92 -45.86
C GLY A 694 21.90 6.71 -47.14
N LEU A 695 22.88 7.51 -47.58
CA LEU A 695 22.80 8.31 -48.81
C LEU A 695 22.69 7.45 -50.09
N ASP A 696 22.96 6.16 -50.00
CA ASP A 696 22.76 5.18 -51.06
C ASP A 696 21.27 4.90 -51.36
N ARG A 697 20.37 5.17 -50.40
CA ARG A 697 18.93 4.90 -50.50
C ARG A 697 18.10 6.17 -50.47
N LEU A 698 18.32 7.04 -51.45
CA LEU A 698 17.64 8.33 -51.57
C LEU A 698 16.10 8.22 -51.59
N ALA A 699 15.52 7.14 -52.12
CA ALA A 699 14.06 6.94 -52.12
C ALA A 699 13.49 6.82 -50.69
N GLU A 700 14.16 6.07 -49.80
CA GLU A 700 13.74 5.93 -48.41
C GLU A 700 13.98 7.22 -47.61
N LEU A 701 15.09 7.94 -47.89
CA LEU A 701 15.35 9.25 -47.31
C LEU A 701 14.30 10.30 -47.72
N ASN A 702 13.88 10.30 -48.99
CA ASN A 702 12.82 11.20 -49.45
C ASN A 702 11.48 10.93 -48.76
N GLU A 703 11.22 9.67 -48.37
CA GLU A 703 10.06 9.35 -47.55
C GLU A 703 10.19 9.98 -46.15
N VAL A 704 11.35 9.88 -45.49
CA VAL A 704 11.62 10.57 -44.21
C VAL A 704 11.45 12.08 -44.36
N LEU A 705 12.02 12.67 -45.42
CA LEU A 705 11.90 14.10 -45.72
C LEU A 705 10.43 14.51 -45.84
N SER A 706 9.61 13.68 -46.49
CA SER A 706 8.17 13.97 -46.62
C SER A 706 7.47 14.07 -45.27
N LEU A 707 7.94 13.36 -44.23
CA LEU A 707 7.39 13.39 -42.88
C LEU A 707 7.80 14.62 -42.07
N VAL A 708 8.85 15.35 -42.50
CA VAL A 708 9.31 16.56 -41.82
C VAL A 708 8.24 17.64 -41.97
N ALA A 709 7.46 17.83 -40.91
CA ALA A 709 6.47 18.87 -40.79
C ALA A 709 6.56 19.47 -39.38
N PRO A 710 6.57 20.80 -39.24
CA PRO A 710 6.44 21.44 -37.94
C PRO A 710 5.14 21.01 -37.25
N GLU A 711 5.17 20.96 -35.92
CA GLU A 711 3.97 20.74 -35.12
C GLU A 711 2.93 21.81 -35.44
N GLY A 712 1.66 21.41 -35.60
CA GLY A 712 0.59 22.35 -35.93
C GLY A 712 0.53 22.78 -37.40
N TYR A 713 1.49 22.38 -38.25
CA TYR A 713 1.54 22.83 -39.65
C TYR A 713 0.81 21.88 -40.60
N VAL A 714 -0.20 22.40 -41.29
CA VAL A 714 -0.90 21.71 -42.38
C VAL A 714 -0.63 22.46 -43.69
N PRO A 715 -0.11 21.80 -44.74
CA PRO A 715 0.09 22.46 -46.03
C PRO A 715 -1.22 22.99 -46.63
N ALA A 716 -1.22 24.22 -47.16
CA ALA A 716 -2.43 24.89 -47.68
C ALA A 716 -3.21 24.07 -48.74
N GLY A 717 -2.49 23.32 -49.59
CA GLY A 717 -3.12 22.42 -50.57
C GLY A 717 -3.94 21.30 -49.91
N ILE A 718 -3.41 20.73 -48.82
CA ILE A 718 -4.07 19.69 -48.03
C ILE A 718 -5.20 20.28 -47.19
N GLU A 719 -5.05 21.49 -46.67
CA GLU A 719 -6.09 22.17 -45.90
C GLU A 719 -7.39 22.33 -46.70
N SER A 720 -7.29 22.76 -47.96
CA SER A 720 -8.47 22.87 -48.83
C SER A 720 -9.16 21.53 -49.09
N LEU A 721 -8.38 20.45 -49.20
CA LEU A 721 -8.88 19.10 -49.42
C LEU A 721 -9.53 18.53 -48.16
N LEU A 722 -8.94 18.82 -47.00
CA LEU A 722 -9.44 18.43 -45.70
C LEU A 722 -10.77 19.13 -45.40
N GLN A 723 -10.89 20.43 -45.66
CA GLN A 723 -12.14 21.15 -45.43
C GLN A 723 -13.29 20.57 -46.25
N ARG A 724 -13.06 20.29 -47.55
CA ARG A 724 -14.07 19.63 -48.40
C ARG A 724 -14.48 18.25 -47.86
N TYR A 725 -13.53 17.50 -47.32
CA TYR A 725 -13.81 16.20 -46.72
C TYR A 725 -14.62 16.32 -45.42
N LEU A 726 -14.29 17.29 -44.56
CA LEU A 726 -15.02 17.58 -43.33
C LEU A 726 -16.45 18.05 -43.61
N ASP A 727 -16.65 18.92 -44.60
CA ASP A 727 -17.97 19.39 -45.00
C ASP A 727 -18.84 18.22 -45.51
N ALA A 728 -18.25 17.32 -46.32
CA ALA A 728 -18.92 16.11 -46.77
C ALA A 728 -19.26 15.14 -45.62
N CYS A 729 -18.37 14.99 -44.64
CA CYS A 729 -18.62 14.18 -43.45
C CYS A 729 -19.76 14.75 -42.60
N ALA A 730 -19.76 16.06 -42.36
CA ALA A 730 -20.81 16.74 -41.60
C ALA A 730 -22.18 16.67 -42.30
N ALA A 731 -22.20 16.71 -43.63
CA ALA A 731 -23.42 16.53 -44.41
C ALA A 731 -23.96 15.09 -44.35
N ALA A 732 -23.08 14.09 -44.30
CA ALA A 732 -23.46 12.68 -44.23
C ALA A 732 -23.87 12.23 -42.81
N ASP A 733 -23.24 12.78 -41.79
CA ASP A 733 -23.46 12.46 -40.38
C ASP A 733 -23.24 13.69 -39.48
N PRO A 734 -24.30 14.41 -39.09
CA PRO A 734 -24.19 15.62 -38.27
C PRO A 734 -23.54 15.40 -36.89
N GLY A 735 -23.54 14.15 -36.40
CA GLY A 735 -22.92 13.79 -35.12
C GLY A 735 -21.39 13.63 -35.20
N ARG A 736 -20.82 13.70 -36.40
CA ARG A 736 -19.40 13.48 -36.67
C ARG A 736 -18.63 14.81 -36.73
N GLN A 737 -17.92 15.11 -35.66
CA GLN A 737 -17.11 16.31 -35.50
C GLN A 737 -15.61 15.95 -35.50
N PRO A 738 -14.74 16.76 -36.13
CA PRO A 738 -13.30 16.55 -36.08
C PRO A 738 -12.74 16.84 -34.68
N LEU A 739 -11.81 15.99 -34.21
CA LEU A 739 -11.15 16.12 -32.92
C LEU A 739 -9.66 16.38 -33.07
N LEU A 740 -8.98 15.56 -33.89
CA LEU A 740 -7.53 15.60 -34.04
C LEU A 740 -7.12 15.17 -35.45
N LEU A 741 -6.16 15.89 -36.04
CA LEU A 741 -5.48 15.49 -37.26
C LEU A 741 -4.02 15.18 -36.93
N THR A 742 -3.57 13.98 -37.29
CA THR A 742 -2.18 13.55 -37.15
C THR A 742 -1.60 13.08 -38.47
N ARG A 743 -0.27 12.94 -38.52
CA ARG A 743 0.47 12.38 -39.65
C ARG A 743 1.19 11.10 -39.23
N SER A 744 0.89 10.00 -39.92
CA SER A 744 1.54 8.70 -39.70
C SER A 744 2.95 8.67 -40.27
N GLY A 745 3.85 7.85 -39.70
CA GLY A 745 5.19 7.53 -40.20
C GLY A 745 5.24 6.80 -41.56
N SER A 746 4.07 6.49 -42.14
CA SER A 746 3.90 6.04 -43.53
C SER A 746 3.45 7.16 -44.48
N ASN A 747 3.53 8.41 -44.02
CA ASN A 747 3.11 9.63 -44.73
C ASN A 747 1.59 9.68 -45.07
N ARG A 748 0.77 9.11 -44.19
CA ARG A 748 -0.69 9.16 -44.29
C ARG A 748 -1.26 10.18 -43.30
N TYR A 749 -2.38 10.80 -43.66
CA TYR A 749 -3.12 11.65 -42.72
C TYR A 749 -4.07 10.77 -41.91
N VAL A 750 -4.17 11.03 -40.62
CA VAL A 750 -5.09 10.29 -39.74
C VAL A 750 -5.99 11.32 -39.07
N LEU A 751 -7.28 11.22 -39.35
CA LEU A 751 -8.30 12.09 -38.78
C LEU A 751 -9.07 11.33 -37.71
N TYR A 752 -9.07 11.86 -36.49
CA TYR A 752 -9.90 11.42 -35.40
C TYR A 752 -11.18 12.25 -35.37
N THR A 753 -12.33 11.58 -35.32
CA THR A 753 -13.66 12.21 -35.28
C THR A 753 -14.49 11.60 -34.14
N THR A 754 -15.50 12.34 -33.65
CA THR A 754 -16.49 11.78 -32.72
C THR A 754 -17.21 10.61 -33.35
N ALA A 755 -17.53 9.60 -32.54
CA ALA A 755 -18.35 8.48 -33.00
C ALA A 755 -19.84 8.86 -32.93
N SER A 756 -20.55 8.54 -34.00
CA SER A 756 -21.99 8.75 -34.17
C SER A 756 -22.83 7.72 -33.41
N ASP A 757 -24.15 7.90 -33.36
CA ASP A 757 -25.04 6.91 -32.75
C ASP A 757 -25.06 5.58 -33.52
N ARG A 758 -24.82 5.61 -34.84
CA ARG A 758 -24.66 4.40 -35.66
C ARG A 758 -23.42 3.60 -35.26
N ASP A 759 -22.34 4.29 -34.93
CA ASP A 759 -21.10 3.64 -34.46
C ASP A 759 -21.29 3.00 -33.07
N ARG A 760 -22.24 3.51 -32.27
CA ARG A 760 -22.54 3.00 -30.93
C ARG A 760 -23.54 1.84 -30.92
N GLU A 761 -24.37 1.72 -31.95
CA GLU A 761 -25.43 0.72 -32.07
C GLU A 761 -24.95 -0.73 -31.86
N PRO A 762 -23.77 -1.18 -32.32
CA PRO A 762 -23.32 -2.56 -32.10
C PRO A 762 -22.95 -2.89 -30.64
N TYR A 763 -22.90 -1.90 -29.75
CA TYR A 763 -22.36 -2.04 -28.40
C TYR A 763 -23.46 -1.92 -27.31
N PRO A 764 -23.20 -2.41 -26.09
CA PRO A 764 -24.16 -2.31 -25.01
C PRO A 764 -24.49 -0.85 -24.70
N SER A 765 -25.78 -0.52 -24.56
CA SER A 765 -26.22 0.87 -24.33
C SER A 765 -25.76 1.44 -22.98
N VAL A 766 -25.37 0.56 -22.06
CA VAL A 766 -24.82 0.89 -20.74
C VAL A 766 -23.33 1.24 -20.77
N LEU A 767 -22.68 1.07 -21.92
CA LEU A 767 -21.27 1.38 -22.09
C LEU A 767 -21.06 2.89 -22.03
N SER A 768 -20.27 3.37 -21.07
CA SER A 768 -19.76 4.74 -21.10
C SER A 768 -18.85 4.90 -22.31
N TRP A 769 -19.30 5.67 -23.29
CA TRP A 769 -18.62 5.81 -24.57
C TRP A 769 -17.36 6.69 -24.45
N GLY A 770 -16.22 6.17 -24.89
CA GLY A 770 -14.96 6.92 -24.96
C GLY A 770 -14.16 6.68 -26.25
N TRP A 771 -14.69 5.94 -27.21
CA TRP A 771 -14.00 5.62 -28.46
C TRP A 771 -14.26 6.70 -29.52
N VAL A 772 -13.21 7.04 -30.26
CA VAL A 772 -13.26 7.96 -31.38
C VAL A 772 -13.06 7.19 -32.68
N ARG A 773 -13.54 7.73 -33.79
CA ARG A 773 -13.39 7.14 -35.11
C ARG A 773 -12.08 7.64 -35.71
N ARG A 774 -11.16 6.72 -35.96
CA ARG A 774 -9.86 6.93 -36.58
C ARG A 774 -9.94 6.61 -38.07
N VAL A 775 -9.78 7.62 -38.91
CA VAL A 775 -9.88 7.50 -40.37
C VAL A 775 -8.54 7.82 -40.99
N VAL A 776 -8.01 6.87 -41.77
CA VAL A 776 -6.75 7.04 -42.50
C VAL A 776 -7.04 7.57 -43.89
N LEU A 777 -6.48 8.73 -44.20
CA LEU A 777 -6.70 9.50 -45.41
C LEU A 777 -5.42 9.60 -46.25
N GLU A 778 -5.58 9.41 -47.56
CA GLU A 778 -4.52 9.61 -48.55
C GLU A 778 -5.00 10.56 -49.67
N PRO A 779 -4.15 11.46 -50.18
CA PRO A 779 -4.44 12.20 -51.40
C PRO A 779 -4.57 11.23 -52.58
N THR A 780 -5.58 11.44 -53.42
CA THR A 780 -5.70 10.69 -54.69
C THR A 780 -4.55 10.99 -55.64
N LYS A 781 -4.30 10.11 -56.63
CA LYS A 781 -3.23 10.30 -57.65
C LYS A 781 -3.33 11.64 -58.39
N THR A 782 -4.54 12.20 -58.51
CA THR A 782 -4.81 13.50 -59.13
C THR A 782 -4.87 14.65 -58.12
N ALA A 783 -4.64 14.39 -56.83
CA ALA A 783 -4.70 15.33 -55.71
C ALA A 783 -6.00 16.17 -55.62
N ARG A 784 -7.12 15.67 -56.16
CA ARG A 784 -8.39 16.41 -56.21
C ARG A 784 -9.26 16.25 -54.95
N HIS A 785 -9.16 15.09 -54.29
CA HIS A 785 -9.86 14.76 -53.05
C HIS A 785 -9.03 13.79 -52.19
N LEU A 786 -9.35 13.72 -50.90
CA LEU A 786 -8.83 12.72 -49.97
C LEU A 786 -9.65 11.44 -50.08
N ARG A 787 -8.97 10.30 -50.15
CA ARG A 787 -9.56 8.97 -50.16
C ARG A 787 -9.40 8.35 -48.77
N GLU A 788 -10.47 7.71 -48.30
CA GLU A 788 -10.43 6.84 -47.12
C GLU A 788 -9.76 5.51 -47.46
N VAL A 789 -8.68 5.19 -46.74
CA VAL A 789 -7.92 3.94 -46.89
C VAL A 789 -8.43 2.88 -45.92
N SER A 790 -8.64 3.28 -44.67
CA SER A 790 -9.11 2.41 -43.61
C SER A 790 -9.78 3.23 -42.52
N GLU A 791 -10.68 2.58 -41.81
CA GLU A 791 -11.42 3.18 -40.72
C GLU A 791 -11.50 2.21 -39.54
N SER A 792 -11.36 2.73 -38.32
CA SER A 792 -11.50 1.95 -37.10
C SER A 792 -11.95 2.82 -35.93
N LEU A 793 -12.66 2.23 -34.96
CA LEU A 793 -12.90 2.85 -33.67
C LEU A 793 -11.69 2.60 -32.74
N THR A 794 -11.21 3.65 -32.08
CA THR A 794 -9.96 3.64 -31.30
C THR A 794 -10.13 4.41 -29.99
N TRP A 795 -9.43 3.96 -28.96
CA TRP A 795 -9.33 4.66 -27.67
C TRP A 795 -8.27 5.75 -27.77
N LEU A 796 -8.66 7.03 -27.69
CA LEU A 796 -7.72 8.15 -27.83
C LEU A 796 -7.01 8.42 -26.51
N HIS A 797 -5.72 8.07 -26.45
CA HIS A 797 -4.89 8.29 -25.27
C HIS A 797 -4.27 9.70 -25.28
N GLU A 798 -4.02 10.29 -24.10
CA GLU A 798 -3.42 11.62 -23.96
C GLU A 798 -2.04 11.70 -24.67
N ALA A 799 -1.24 10.65 -24.54
CA ALA A 799 -0.01 10.48 -25.31
C ALA A 799 -0.32 9.86 -26.68
N LEU A 800 0.00 10.57 -27.76
CA LEU A 800 -0.12 10.04 -29.11
C LEU A 800 0.90 8.92 -29.37
N PRO A 801 0.56 7.93 -30.21
CA PRO A 801 1.51 6.90 -30.62
C PRO A 801 2.76 7.54 -31.23
N ALA A 802 3.95 7.02 -30.91
CA ALA A 802 5.23 7.52 -31.45
C ALA A 802 5.38 7.40 -32.99
N SER A 803 4.35 6.93 -33.71
CA SER A 803 4.31 6.81 -35.17
C SER A 803 3.41 7.88 -35.78
N GLU A 804 2.79 8.72 -34.95
CA GLU A 804 1.91 9.80 -35.35
C GLU A 804 2.42 11.13 -34.79
N ALA A 805 2.46 12.17 -35.62
CA ALA A 805 2.73 13.55 -35.20
C ALA A 805 1.44 14.37 -35.25
N GLU A 806 1.17 15.16 -34.21
CA GLU A 806 0.03 16.08 -34.17
C GLU A 806 0.20 17.21 -35.21
N LEU A 807 -0.79 17.36 -36.08
CA LEU A 807 -0.84 18.44 -37.07
C LEU A 807 -1.87 19.51 -36.73
N ARG A 808 -3.02 19.13 -36.12
CA ARG A 808 -4.06 20.08 -35.73
C ARG A 808 -4.99 19.47 -34.68
N ARG A 809 -5.23 20.21 -33.60
CA ARG A 809 -6.24 19.90 -32.58
C ARG A 809 -7.47 20.80 -32.76
N TYR A 810 -8.66 20.22 -32.70
CA TYR A 810 -9.93 20.93 -32.85
C TYR A 810 -10.57 21.21 -31.47
N SER A 811 -11.49 22.16 -31.41
CA SER A 811 -12.21 22.51 -30.17
C SER A 811 -13.00 21.33 -29.63
N GLY A 812 -12.87 21.05 -28.32
CA GLY A 812 -13.55 19.93 -27.66
C GLY A 812 -12.80 18.59 -27.72
N ALA A 813 -11.59 18.55 -28.31
CA ALA A 813 -10.76 17.34 -28.31
C ALA A 813 -10.32 16.91 -26.90
N ASP A 814 -10.14 17.86 -25.98
CA ASP A 814 -9.62 17.59 -24.63
C ASP A 814 -10.53 16.69 -23.79
N ASP A 815 -11.84 16.71 -24.03
CA ASP A 815 -12.82 15.84 -23.37
C ASP A 815 -12.70 14.36 -23.79
N TRP A 816 -11.99 14.07 -24.88
CA TRP A 816 -11.84 12.74 -25.47
C TRP A 816 -10.48 12.10 -25.19
N PHE A 817 -9.51 12.83 -24.63
CA PHE A 817 -8.23 12.26 -24.24
C PHE A 817 -8.34 11.49 -22.93
N HIS A 818 -7.85 10.26 -22.93
CA HIS A 818 -7.87 9.38 -21.77
C HIS A 818 -6.47 9.19 -21.21
N LYS A 819 -6.35 9.29 -19.88
CA LYS A 819 -5.13 8.98 -19.12
C LYS A 819 -4.92 7.49 -18.89
N ASP A 820 -6.02 6.75 -18.81
CA ASP A 820 -6.01 5.31 -18.60
C ASP A 820 -6.07 4.59 -19.95
N ALA A 821 -5.40 3.43 -20.02
CA ALA A 821 -5.49 2.53 -21.16
C ALA A 821 -6.94 2.03 -21.39
N GLU A 822 -7.21 1.55 -22.61
CA GLU A 822 -8.52 0.98 -22.98
C GLU A 822 -8.91 -0.13 -21.97
N PRO A 823 -10.04 0.02 -21.22
CA PRO A 823 -10.38 -0.92 -20.15
C PRO A 823 -10.61 -2.36 -20.63
N ILE A 824 -11.38 -2.50 -21.71
CA ILE A 824 -11.66 -3.75 -22.42
C ILE A 824 -11.78 -3.41 -23.90
N ARG A 825 -11.22 -4.26 -24.77
CA ARG A 825 -11.28 -4.07 -26.23
C ARG A 825 -12.73 -3.92 -26.72
N LEU A 826 -12.96 -2.94 -27.58
CA LEU A 826 -14.28 -2.68 -28.15
C LEU A 826 -14.96 -3.91 -28.80
N ARG A 827 -14.20 -4.75 -29.51
CA ARG A 827 -14.70 -6.02 -30.08
C ARG A 827 -15.36 -6.94 -29.05
N THR A 828 -14.86 -6.91 -27.83
CA THR A 828 -15.34 -7.74 -26.72
C THR A 828 -16.71 -7.24 -26.26
N TYR A 829 -16.93 -5.93 -26.22
CA TYR A 829 -18.26 -5.36 -25.93
C TYR A 829 -19.30 -5.71 -26.98
N ALA A 830 -18.93 -5.72 -28.27
CA ALA A 830 -19.82 -6.18 -29.33
C ALA A 830 -20.23 -7.65 -29.12
N THR A 831 -19.26 -8.51 -28.78
CA THR A 831 -19.54 -9.92 -28.44
C THR A 831 -20.48 -10.05 -27.25
N ILE A 832 -20.32 -9.22 -26.20
CA ILE A 832 -21.23 -9.23 -25.04
C ILE A 832 -22.67 -8.91 -25.46
N LYS A 833 -22.89 -7.86 -26.26
CA LYS A 833 -24.24 -7.52 -26.74
C LYS A 833 -24.84 -8.64 -27.58
N ARG A 834 -24.06 -9.20 -28.52
CA ARG A 834 -24.49 -10.32 -29.36
C ARG A 834 -24.87 -11.53 -28.50
N ASN A 835 -24.00 -11.93 -27.57
CA ASN A 835 -24.24 -13.09 -26.71
C ASN A 835 -25.47 -12.90 -25.79
N LEU A 836 -25.77 -11.66 -25.34
CA LEU A 836 -27.00 -11.36 -24.59
C LEU A 836 -28.26 -11.54 -25.43
N ALA A 837 -28.21 -11.22 -26.73
CA ALA A 837 -29.30 -11.46 -27.67
C ALA A 837 -29.43 -12.96 -28.01
N ASP A 838 -28.31 -13.64 -28.27
CA ASP A 838 -28.27 -15.08 -28.60
C ASP A 838 -28.73 -15.97 -27.43
N ALA A 839 -28.65 -15.48 -26.19
CA ALA A 839 -29.13 -16.22 -25.01
C ALA A 839 -30.64 -16.58 -25.10
N VAL A 840 -31.44 -15.84 -25.88
CA VAL A 840 -32.87 -16.11 -26.11
C VAL A 840 -33.12 -17.49 -26.73
N VAL A 841 -32.15 -18.06 -27.43
CA VAL A 841 -32.25 -19.41 -28.00
C VAL A 841 -32.53 -20.49 -26.93
N TRP A 842 -32.17 -20.22 -25.66
CA TRP A 842 -32.48 -21.11 -24.54
C TRP A 842 -33.92 -21.01 -24.02
N GLU A 843 -34.68 -19.98 -24.40
CA GLU A 843 -36.03 -19.73 -23.86
C GLU A 843 -36.98 -20.93 -24.05
N PRO A 844 -37.10 -21.56 -25.23
CA PRO A 844 -38.03 -22.68 -25.43
C PRO A 844 -37.69 -23.88 -24.54
N VAL A 845 -36.40 -24.19 -24.39
CA VAL A 845 -35.89 -25.32 -23.60
C VAL A 845 -36.10 -25.08 -22.11
N LEU A 846 -35.73 -23.88 -21.63
CA LEU A 846 -35.80 -23.55 -20.21
C LEU A 846 -37.25 -23.45 -19.72
N ARG A 847 -38.16 -22.88 -20.52
CA ARG A 847 -39.59 -22.77 -20.19
C ARG A 847 -40.32 -24.11 -20.24
N ALA A 848 -40.01 -24.97 -21.21
CA ALA A 848 -40.66 -26.28 -21.34
C ALA A 848 -40.27 -27.25 -20.20
N GLY A 849 -39.11 -27.04 -19.57
CA GLY A 849 -38.70 -27.79 -18.39
C GLY A 849 -37.92 -29.07 -18.70
N PRO A 850 -37.67 -29.93 -17.68
CA PRO A 850 -36.85 -31.12 -17.84
C PRO A 850 -37.41 -32.10 -18.89
N GLY A 851 -36.57 -32.52 -19.85
CA GLY A 851 -36.95 -33.47 -20.91
C GLY A 851 -37.56 -32.84 -22.17
N ALA A 852 -37.53 -31.51 -22.29
CA ALA A 852 -38.05 -30.80 -23.45
C ALA A 852 -37.31 -31.09 -24.77
N GLY A 853 -36.05 -31.56 -24.69
CA GLY A 853 -35.16 -31.69 -25.85
C GLY A 853 -34.39 -30.40 -26.10
N ILE A 854 -33.07 -30.51 -26.24
CA ILE A 854 -32.21 -29.38 -26.61
C ILE A 854 -32.12 -29.36 -28.15
N PRO A 855 -32.19 -28.20 -28.83
CA PRO A 855 -31.97 -28.14 -30.27
C PRO A 855 -30.68 -28.86 -30.69
N ALA A 856 -30.76 -29.69 -31.74
CA ALA A 856 -29.70 -30.63 -32.10
C ALA A 856 -28.35 -29.95 -32.34
N GLU A 857 -28.34 -28.76 -32.95
CA GLU A 857 -27.12 -27.96 -33.19
C GLU A 857 -26.45 -27.53 -31.89
N ILE A 858 -27.23 -27.01 -30.94
CA ILE A 858 -26.75 -26.57 -29.61
C ILE A 858 -26.24 -27.76 -28.81
N PHE A 859 -27.00 -28.85 -28.80
CA PHE A 859 -26.63 -30.08 -28.10
C PHE A 859 -25.31 -30.64 -28.63
N THR A 860 -25.17 -30.73 -29.95
CA THR A 860 -23.96 -31.26 -30.60
C THR A 860 -22.74 -30.40 -30.28
N THR A 861 -22.85 -29.08 -30.42
CA THR A 861 -21.75 -28.15 -30.14
C THR A 861 -21.34 -28.20 -28.67
N LEU A 862 -22.29 -28.14 -27.72
CA LEU A 862 -21.97 -28.20 -26.28
C LEU A 862 -21.39 -29.55 -25.87
N ALA A 863 -21.96 -30.65 -26.34
CA ALA A 863 -21.46 -31.99 -26.05
C ALA A 863 -20.04 -32.21 -26.59
N ALA A 864 -19.74 -31.69 -27.80
CA ALA A 864 -18.41 -31.73 -28.40
C ALA A 864 -17.40 -30.87 -27.61
N THR A 865 -17.76 -29.64 -27.25
CA THR A 865 -16.92 -28.74 -26.43
C THR A 865 -16.61 -29.35 -25.07
N CYS A 866 -17.62 -29.92 -24.40
CA CYS A 866 -17.43 -30.69 -23.17
C CYS A 866 -16.51 -31.90 -23.39
N ALA A 867 -16.65 -32.63 -24.50
CA ALA A 867 -15.78 -33.74 -24.85
C ALA A 867 -14.32 -33.31 -24.98
N GLN A 868 -14.07 -32.25 -25.75
CA GLN A 868 -12.75 -31.73 -26.09
C GLN A 868 -12.02 -31.22 -24.86
N ARG A 869 -12.67 -30.40 -24.02
CA ARG A 869 -12.06 -29.85 -22.80
C ARG A 869 -11.68 -30.92 -21.80
N GLN A 870 -12.49 -31.97 -21.70
CA GLN A 870 -12.18 -33.13 -20.86
C GLN A 870 -11.03 -33.97 -21.46
N ARG A 871 -10.91 -34.10 -22.79
CA ARG A 871 -9.76 -34.77 -23.43
C ARG A 871 -8.45 -33.99 -23.25
N ALA A 872 -8.52 -32.67 -23.26
CA ALA A 872 -7.38 -31.79 -23.00
C ALA A 872 -6.95 -31.77 -21.52
N ASN A 873 -7.64 -32.50 -20.64
CA ASN A 873 -7.27 -32.57 -19.23
C ASN A 873 -6.20 -33.63 -18.99
N HIS A 874 -5.01 -33.20 -18.57
CA HIS A 874 -3.89 -34.10 -18.24
C HIS A 874 -3.96 -34.71 -16.83
N THR A 875 -4.98 -34.36 -16.02
CA THR A 875 -5.14 -34.91 -14.66
C THR A 875 -5.98 -36.20 -14.67
N ARG A 876 -5.77 -37.06 -13.66
CA ARG A 876 -6.57 -38.30 -13.46
C ARG A 876 -8.02 -38.05 -12.99
N SER A 877 -8.44 -36.80 -12.90
CA SER A 877 -9.77 -36.39 -12.42
C SER A 877 -10.64 -35.88 -13.57
N VAL A 878 -11.95 -36.09 -13.48
CA VAL A 878 -12.92 -35.49 -14.42
C VAL A 878 -13.05 -34.01 -14.09
N LEU A 879 -12.97 -33.13 -15.09
CA LEU A 879 -13.15 -31.69 -14.90
C LEU A 879 -14.60 -31.38 -14.54
N HIS A 880 -14.80 -30.39 -13.67
CA HIS A 880 -16.09 -29.75 -13.53
C HIS A 880 -16.24 -28.71 -14.65
N LEU A 881 -17.22 -28.88 -15.53
CA LEU A 881 -17.51 -27.91 -16.58
C LEU A 881 -18.75 -27.10 -16.23
N SER A 882 -18.64 -25.78 -16.25
CA SER A 882 -19.79 -24.88 -16.02
C SER A 882 -20.27 -24.30 -17.33
N LEU A 883 -21.57 -24.37 -17.59
CA LEU A 883 -22.25 -23.60 -18.63
C LEU A 883 -22.59 -22.23 -18.06
N GLY A 884 -22.20 -21.16 -18.77
CA GLY A 884 -22.62 -19.79 -18.47
C GLY A 884 -23.53 -19.24 -19.57
N ILE A 885 -24.77 -18.88 -19.20
CA ILE A 885 -25.70 -18.16 -20.07
C ILE A 885 -25.66 -16.68 -19.66
N PRO A 886 -25.23 -15.75 -20.54
CA PRO A 886 -25.24 -14.34 -20.22
C PRO A 886 -26.67 -13.81 -20.15
N VAL A 887 -27.04 -13.19 -19.03
CA VAL A 887 -28.40 -12.72 -18.74
C VAL A 887 -28.48 -11.22 -18.51
N GLY A 888 -27.35 -10.55 -18.28
CA GLY A 888 -27.31 -9.10 -18.23
C GLY A 888 -25.90 -8.54 -18.22
N VAL A 889 -25.78 -7.25 -18.47
CA VAL A 889 -24.56 -6.47 -18.30
C VAL A 889 -24.90 -5.18 -17.57
N TYR A 890 -24.08 -4.80 -16.59
CA TYR A 890 -24.27 -3.56 -15.84
C TYR A 890 -22.91 -2.96 -15.49
N GLY A 891 -22.88 -1.64 -15.25
CA GLY A 891 -21.65 -0.96 -14.89
C GLY A 891 -21.90 0.46 -14.40
N GLY A 892 -20.92 0.99 -13.68
CA GLY A 892 -20.81 2.41 -13.35
C GLY A 892 -19.44 2.89 -13.82
N GLY A 893 -19.41 3.65 -14.93
CA GLY A 893 -18.17 4.09 -15.57
C GLY A 893 -17.80 3.26 -16.80
N ARG A 894 -16.49 3.13 -17.10
CA ARG A 894 -15.96 2.55 -18.34
C ARG A 894 -15.66 1.04 -18.27
N LYS A 895 -15.85 0.41 -17.11
CA LYS A 895 -15.77 -1.06 -16.92
C LYS A 895 -17.18 -1.63 -16.78
N LEU A 896 -17.46 -2.71 -17.51
CA LEU A 896 -18.75 -3.40 -17.47
C LEU A 896 -18.59 -4.77 -16.81
N SER A 897 -19.56 -5.14 -15.98
CA SER A 897 -19.67 -6.46 -15.38
C SER A 897 -20.77 -7.25 -16.09
N VAL A 898 -20.47 -8.46 -16.50
CA VAL A 898 -21.43 -9.38 -17.13
C VAL A 898 -22.00 -10.31 -16.07
N VAL A 899 -23.31 -10.48 -16.10
CA VAL A 899 -24.08 -11.37 -15.22
C VAL A 899 -24.40 -12.63 -16.01
N TYR A 900 -23.93 -13.76 -15.49
CA TYR A 900 -24.17 -15.08 -16.03
C TYR A 900 -25.09 -15.87 -15.12
N MET A 901 -26.04 -16.57 -15.72
CA MET A 901 -26.70 -17.70 -15.08
C MET A 901 -25.88 -18.96 -15.36
N THR A 902 -25.45 -19.63 -14.30
CA THR A 902 -24.46 -20.70 -14.37
C THR A 902 -24.98 -21.99 -13.77
N ALA A 903 -24.68 -23.10 -14.42
CA ALA A 903 -24.93 -24.45 -13.92
C ALA A 903 -23.91 -25.43 -14.51
N ARG A 904 -23.84 -26.65 -13.98
CA ARG A 904 -22.95 -27.68 -14.55
C ARG A 904 -23.40 -28.07 -15.94
N ALA A 905 -22.51 -27.96 -16.93
CA ALA A 905 -22.84 -28.18 -18.34
C ALA A 905 -23.39 -29.58 -18.57
N GLU A 906 -22.78 -30.60 -17.95
CA GLU A 906 -23.23 -31.99 -18.10
C GLU A 906 -24.61 -32.23 -17.47
N HIS A 907 -24.93 -31.52 -16.38
CA HIS A 907 -26.23 -31.63 -15.72
C HIS A 907 -27.32 -30.91 -16.54
N VAL A 908 -27.01 -29.78 -17.17
CA VAL A 908 -27.94 -29.07 -18.06
C VAL A 908 -28.29 -29.96 -19.26
N LEU A 909 -27.27 -30.51 -19.93
CA LEU A 909 -27.45 -31.37 -21.10
C LEU A 909 -28.26 -32.63 -20.76
N TYR A 910 -28.04 -33.22 -19.58
CA TYR A 910 -28.79 -34.39 -19.13
C TYR A 910 -30.21 -34.06 -18.66
N THR A 911 -30.42 -32.94 -17.96
CA THR A 911 -31.75 -32.58 -17.41
C THR A 911 -32.73 -32.15 -18.50
N TYR A 912 -32.28 -31.32 -19.44
CA TYR A 912 -33.13 -30.76 -20.49
C TYR A 912 -33.13 -31.56 -21.80
N GLY A 913 -32.17 -32.46 -22.01
CA GLY A 913 -32.13 -33.30 -23.21
C GLY A 913 -33.31 -34.28 -23.30
N ASP A 914 -33.67 -34.64 -24.53
CA ASP A 914 -34.63 -35.72 -24.81
C ASP A 914 -34.04 -37.10 -24.46
N ASP A 915 -34.81 -38.17 -24.61
CA ASP A 915 -34.36 -39.52 -24.21
C ASP A 915 -33.11 -39.99 -24.98
N ALA A 916 -32.97 -39.63 -26.26
CA ALA A 916 -31.81 -39.98 -27.07
C ALA A 916 -30.57 -39.17 -26.65
N GLN A 917 -30.74 -37.88 -26.41
CA GLN A 917 -29.70 -36.96 -25.93
C GLN A 917 -29.20 -37.35 -24.53
N ARG A 918 -30.12 -37.72 -23.63
CA ARG A 918 -29.80 -38.22 -22.29
C ARG A 918 -28.96 -39.50 -22.34
N ALA A 919 -29.32 -40.44 -23.21
CA ALA A 919 -28.57 -41.67 -23.40
C ALA A 919 -27.14 -41.37 -23.93
N ALA A 920 -27.02 -40.45 -24.89
CA ALA A 920 -25.74 -40.03 -25.46
C ALA A 920 -24.81 -39.39 -24.41
N ILE A 921 -25.29 -38.42 -23.63
CA ILE A 921 -24.50 -37.78 -22.57
C ILE A 921 -24.13 -38.76 -21.47
N ARG A 922 -25.05 -39.65 -21.07
CA ARG A 922 -24.78 -40.66 -20.04
C ARG A 922 -23.66 -41.59 -20.48
N ALA A 923 -23.70 -42.13 -21.71
CA ALA A 923 -22.66 -42.98 -22.25
C ALA A 923 -21.30 -42.24 -22.31
N GLN A 924 -21.30 -41.02 -22.82
CA GLN A 924 -20.09 -40.20 -22.94
C GLN A 924 -19.47 -39.85 -21.58
N PHE A 925 -20.28 -39.46 -20.59
CA PHE A 925 -19.81 -39.03 -19.27
C PHE A 925 -19.33 -40.22 -18.43
N THR A 926 -20.10 -41.32 -18.40
CA THR A 926 -19.79 -42.50 -17.56
C THR A 926 -18.59 -43.29 -18.05
N SER A 927 -18.31 -43.32 -19.36
CA SER A 927 -17.11 -43.97 -19.94
C SER A 927 -15.79 -43.46 -19.35
N ARG A 928 -15.80 -42.29 -18.71
CA ARG A 928 -14.62 -41.65 -18.12
C ARG A 928 -14.45 -41.92 -16.63
N PHE A 929 -15.42 -42.58 -15.99
CA PHE A 929 -15.34 -42.98 -14.59
C PHE A 929 -14.97 -44.46 -14.50
N HIS A 930 -14.06 -44.79 -13.59
CA HIS A 930 -13.79 -46.19 -13.22
C HIS A 930 -15.06 -46.90 -12.70
N ASN A 931 -15.99 -46.15 -12.11
CA ASN A 931 -17.29 -46.66 -11.67
C ASN A 931 -18.42 -45.92 -12.39
N ALA A 932 -18.99 -46.56 -13.41
CA ALA A 932 -20.08 -46.02 -14.23
C ALA A 932 -21.36 -45.73 -13.42
N ARG A 933 -21.61 -46.47 -12.33
CA ARG A 933 -22.73 -46.22 -11.42
C ARG A 933 -22.57 -44.88 -10.69
N ARG A 934 -21.37 -44.61 -10.14
CA ARG A 934 -21.05 -43.33 -9.50
C ARG A 934 -21.13 -42.16 -10.48
N GLY A 935 -20.67 -42.34 -11.71
CA GLY A 935 -20.81 -41.34 -12.78
C GLY A 935 -22.27 -41.04 -13.11
N SER A 936 -23.12 -42.07 -13.15
CA SER A 936 -24.57 -41.92 -13.38
C SER A 936 -25.28 -41.22 -12.21
N GLU A 937 -24.90 -41.54 -10.96
CA GLU A 937 -25.42 -40.89 -9.75
C GLU A 937 -25.07 -39.40 -9.72
N ILE A 938 -23.84 -39.02 -10.12
CA ILE A 938 -23.42 -37.62 -10.24
C ILE A 938 -24.23 -36.88 -11.31
N LEU A 939 -24.43 -37.50 -12.47
CA LEU A 939 -25.17 -36.90 -13.59
C LEU A 939 -26.67 -36.75 -13.29
N ALA A 940 -27.24 -37.64 -12.47
CA ALA A 940 -28.63 -37.60 -12.03
C ALA A 940 -28.91 -36.67 -10.84
N ALA A 941 -27.89 -36.00 -10.30
CA ALA A 941 -28.06 -35.04 -9.22
C ALA A 941 -28.91 -33.82 -9.68
N PRO A 942 -29.67 -33.19 -8.77
CA PRO A 942 -30.53 -32.06 -9.11
C PRO A 942 -29.72 -30.91 -9.73
N LEU A 943 -30.28 -30.28 -10.77
CA LEU A 943 -29.67 -29.14 -11.43
C LEU A 943 -29.76 -27.90 -10.54
N GLU A 944 -28.62 -27.29 -10.22
CA GLU A 944 -28.55 -26.05 -9.45
C GLU A 944 -28.08 -24.90 -10.34
N TRP A 945 -28.93 -23.88 -10.47
CA TRP A 945 -28.61 -22.62 -11.11
C TRP A 945 -28.06 -21.61 -10.09
N ALA A 946 -27.01 -20.90 -10.47
CA ALA A 946 -26.38 -19.85 -9.67
C ALA A 946 -26.09 -18.61 -10.53
N LEU A 947 -26.20 -17.43 -9.93
CA LEU A 947 -25.82 -16.17 -10.57
C LEU A 947 -24.34 -15.88 -10.30
N ARG A 948 -23.61 -15.54 -11.36
CA ARG A 948 -22.20 -15.15 -11.28
C ARG A 948 -22.01 -13.82 -11.95
N VAL A 949 -21.27 -12.93 -11.30
CA VAL A 949 -20.86 -11.64 -11.88
C VAL A 949 -19.38 -11.74 -12.20
N SER A 950 -19.04 -11.53 -13.46
CA SER A 950 -17.66 -11.49 -13.92
C SER A 950 -17.32 -10.12 -14.52
N GLU A 951 -16.12 -9.64 -14.24
CA GLU A 951 -15.49 -8.50 -14.92
C GLU A 951 -14.60 -8.96 -16.08
N GLU A 952 -14.29 -10.26 -16.15
CA GLU A 952 -13.57 -10.84 -17.26
C GLU A 952 -14.57 -11.27 -18.33
N CYS A 953 -14.39 -10.79 -19.56
CA CYS A 953 -15.16 -11.33 -20.67
C CYS A 953 -14.59 -12.69 -21.04
N LEU A 954 -15.37 -13.71 -20.75
CA LEU A 954 -15.12 -15.08 -21.14
C LEU A 954 -15.35 -15.25 -22.65
N ASP A 955 -14.54 -16.11 -23.28
CA ASP A 955 -14.38 -16.37 -24.72
C ASP A 955 -15.57 -16.06 -25.66
N GLY A 956 -15.24 -15.62 -26.88
CA GLY A 956 -16.12 -15.00 -27.88
C GLY A 956 -17.26 -15.84 -28.50
N GLU A 957 -17.69 -16.92 -27.85
CA GLU A 957 -18.79 -17.78 -28.29
C GLU A 957 -20.08 -17.52 -27.49
N ALA A 958 -21.23 -17.72 -28.12
CA ALA A 958 -22.56 -17.58 -27.49
C ALA A 958 -22.85 -18.69 -26.45
N LEU A 959 -22.16 -19.83 -26.56
CA LEU A 959 -22.34 -21.02 -25.73
C LEU A 959 -21.08 -21.28 -24.90
N GLN A 960 -21.02 -20.66 -23.72
CA GLN A 960 -19.80 -20.64 -22.92
C GLN A 960 -19.73 -21.81 -21.94
N VAL A 961 -18.97 -22.85 -22.28
CA VAL A 961 -18.53 -23.87 -21.33
C VAL A 961 -17.23 -23.37 -20.69
N HIS A 962 -17.01 -23.62 -19.39
CA HIS A 962 -15.82 -23.18 -18.63
C HIS A 962 -15.21 -24.30 -17.81
N LYS A 963 -13.87 -24.33 -17.67
CA LYS A 963 -13.19 -25.25 -16.76
C LYS A 963 -13.30 -24.70 -15.34
N GLY A 964 -14.03 -25.40 -14.47
CA GLY A 964 -14.32 -24.95 -13.10
C GLY A 964 -15.47 -23.95 -13.06
N GLU A 965 -15.49 -23.13 -12.00
CA GLU A 965 -16.44 -22.03 -11.90
C GLU A 965 -16.00 -20.85 -12.77
N ILE A 966 -16.96 -20.11 -13.31
CA ILE A 966 -16.68 -18.84 -13.98
C ILE A 966 -15.95 -17.91 -12.98
N PRO A 967 -14.73 -17.42 -13.32
CA PRO A 967 -14.04 -16.44 -12.48
C PRO A 967 -14.92 -15.20 -12.35
N GLY A 968 -15.12 -14.73 -11.12
CA GLY A 968 -16.06 -13.67 -10.85
C GLY A 968 -15.84 -13.01 -9.50
N VAL A 969 -16.27 -11.75 -9.41
CA VAL A 969 -16.16 -10.88 -8.23
C VAL A 969 -17.15 -11.31 -7.15
N SER A 970 -18.30 -11.83 -7.56
CA SER A 970 -19.35 -12.28 -6.65
C SER A 970 -20.13 -13.45 -7.21
N SER A 971 -20.51 -14.38 -6.33
CA SER A 971 -21.38 -15.49 -6.63
C SER A 971 -22.59 -15.50 -5.73
N TYR A 972 -23.74 -15.84 -6.32
CA TYR A 972 -25.01 -15.87 -5.64
C TYR A 972 -25.73 -17.19 -5.92
N GLN A 973 -26.17 -17.85 -4.85
CA GLN A 973 -26.96 -19.07 -4.97
C GLN A 973 -28.45 -18.71 -5.01
N VAL A 974 -29.18 -19.36 -5.93
CA VAL A 974 -30.64 -19.18 -6.03
C VAL A 974 -31.32 -20.22 -5.14
N ASP A 975 -31.98 -19.76 -4.09
CA ASP A 975 -32.85 -20.57 -3.24
C ASP A 975 -34.25 -20.63 -3.86
N TRP A 976 -34.50 -21.74 -4.57
CA TRP A 976 -35.78 -22.00 -5.21
C TRP A 976 -36.92 -22.27 -4.22
N MET A 977 -36.66 -22.64 -2.96
CA MET A 977 -37.71 -22.88 -1.97
C MET A 977 -38.23 -21.56 -1.38
N ARG A 978 -37.34 -20.61 -1.14
CA ARG A 978 -37.69 -19.29 -0.60
C ARG A 978 -37.92 -18.23 -1.69
N LEU A 979 -37.79 -18.62 -2.95
CA LEU A 979 -37.77 -17.73 -4.11
C LEU A 979 -36.80 -16.57 -3.85
N GLY A 980 -35.57 -16.90 -3.42
CA GLY A 980 -34.61 -15.98 -2.83
C GLY A 980 -33.21 -16.11 -3.43
N ILE A 981 -32.39 -15.07 -3.30
CA ILE A 981 -30.96 -15.10 -3.67
C ILE A 981 -30.12 -14.85 -2.41
N SER A 982 -29.09 -15.67 -2.19
CA SER A 982 -28.09 -15.48 -1.13
C SER A 982 -26.69 -15.31 -1.73
N GLN A 983 -25.88 -14.41 -1.15
CA GLN A 983 -24.49 -14.18 -1.58
C GLN A 983 -23.56 -15.19 -0.91
N ASN A 984 -22.73 -15.87 -1.71
CA ASN A 984 -21.71 -16.78 -1.20
C ASN A 984 -20.43 -15.99 -0.87
N HIS A 985 -20.14 -15.81 0.42
CA HIS A 985 -18.83 -15.35 0.83
C HIS A 985 -17.82 -16.49 0.72
N LYS A 986 -16.76 -16.31 -0.08
CA LYS A 986 -15.54 -17.11 0.05
C LYS A 986 -15.03 -16.91 1.48
N ARG A 987 -15.08 -17.95 2.31
CA ARG A 987 -14.32 -17.96 3.57
C ARG A 987 -12.85 -17.84 3.18
N HIS A 988 -12.27 -16.65 3.31
CA HIS A 988 -10.82 -16.52 3.32
C HIS A 988 -10.33 -17.38 4.48
N ARG A 989 -9.67 -18.50 4.17
CA ARG A 989 -8.78 -19.19 5.12
C ARG A 989 -7.55 -18.28 5.30
N GLY A 990 -7.74 -17.17 6.01
CA GLY A 990 -6.66 -16.41 6.62
C GLY A 990 -6.28 -17.08 7.92
N THR A 991 -5.01 -17.10 8.24
CA THR A 991 -4.34 -17.83 9.33
C THR A 991 -4.63 -17.30 10.74
N VAL A 992 -5.84 -16.78 10.99
CA VAL A 992 -6.28 -16.29 12.30
C VAL A 992 -7.73 -16.72 12.53
N ASP A 993 -7.92 -18.00 12.89
CA ASP A 993 -9.20 -18.48 13.43
C ASP A 993 -9.27 -18.10 14.93
N ARG A 994 -9.63 -16.85 15.21
CA ARG A 994 -10.37 -16.50 16.43
C ARG A 994 -11.40 -15.43 16.08
N PRO A 995 -12.71 -15.70 16.22
CA PRO A 995 -13.71 -14.65 16.23
C PRO A 995 -13.33 -13.66 17.34
N GLY A 996 -13.13 -12.39 16.99
CA GLY A 996 -12.87 -11.33 17.96
C GLY A 996 -14.00 -11.29 18.97
N VAL A 997 -13.69 -11.68 20.21
CA VAL A 997 -14.51 -11.40 21.38
C VAL A 997 -14.29 -9.92 21.63
N LYS A 998 -15.35 -9.10 21.58
CA LYS A 998 -15.26 -7.74 22.12
C LYS A 998 -14.89 -7.88 23.61
N GLY A 999 -14.16 -6.91 24.17
CA GLY A 999 -13.66 -6.94 25.56
C GLY A 999 -14.71 -7.14 26.66
N ASP A 1000 -15.98 -7.23 26.32
CA ASP A 1000 -17.15 -7.51 27.16
C ASP A 1000 -17.66 -8.97 27.07
N GLY A 1001 -16.91 -9.89 26.43
CA GLY A 1001 -17.22 -11.32 26.45
C GLY A 1001 -18.43 -11.75 25.59
N LYS A 1002 -19.01 -10.82 24.81
CA LYS A 1002 -20.10 -11.12 23.88
C LYS A 1002 -19.54 -11.51 22.50
N PRO A 1003 -20.15 -12.50 21.82
CA PRO A 1003 -19.79 -12.80 20.44
C PRO A 1003 -20.05 -11.57 19.56
N SER A 1004 -19.12 -11.28 18.65
CA SER A 1004 -19.31 -10.29 17.59
C SER A 1004 -20.63 -10.58 16.86
N LEU A 1005 -21.61 -9.69 17.01
CA LEU A 1005 -22.81 -9.68 16.17
C LEU A 1005 -22.45 -9.04 14.83
N ASP A 1006 -21.72 -9.77 14.00
CA ASP A 1006 -21.76 -9.54 12.55
C ASP A 1006 -23.11 -10.07 12.04
N THR A 1007 -24.17 -9.30 12.28
CA THR A 1007 -25.43 -9.48 11.56
C THR A 1007 -25.24 -8.96 10.14
N HIS A 1008 -24.64 -9.80 9.28
CA HIS A 1008 -24.81 -9.63 7.84
C HIS A 1008 -26.31 -9.75 7.53
N ALA A 1009 -26.98 -8.60 7.38
CA ALA A 1009 -28.39 -8.55 7.03
C ALA A 1009 -28.58 -9.12 5.60
N HIS A 1010 -28.86 -10.41 5.51
CA HIS A 1010 -29.22 -11.06 4.25
C HIS A 1010 -30.62 -10.57 3.83
N ALA A 1011 -30.67 -9.63 2.89
CA ALA A 1011 -31.92 -9.32 2.19
C ALA A 1011 -32.18 -10.42 1.16
N THR A 1012 -33.03 -11.38 1.48
CA THR A 1012 -33.49 -12.41 0.53
C THR A 1012 -34.36 -11.74 -0.54
N LEU A 1013 -33.81 -11.53 -1.74
CA LEU A 1013 -34.54 -10.99 -2.89
C LEU A 1013 -34.99 -12.09 -3.81
N SER A 1014 -36.21 -11.98 -4.35
CA SER A 1014 -36.61 -12.87 -5.44
C SER A 1014 -35.82 -12.62 -6.70
N LEU A 1015 -35.70 -13.67 -7.53
CA LEU A 1015 -34.92 -13.60 -8.76
C LEU A 1015 -35.40 -12.47 -9.68
N ASN A 1016 -36.72 -12.31 -9.82
CA ASN A 1016 -37.28 -11.19 -10.57
C ASN A 1016 -36.94 -9.84 -9.93
N ARG A 1017 -37.08 -9.73 -8.61
CA ARG A 1017 -36.77 -8.49 -7.89
C ARG A 1017 -35.29 -8.11 -8.01
N ALA A 1018 -34.38 -9.09 -8.03
CA ALA A 1018 -32.96 -8.82 -8.20
C ALA A 1018 -32.63 -8.25 -9.59
N PHE A 1019 -33.27 -8.75 -10.66
CA PHE A 1019 -33.13 -8.16 -12.00
C PHE A 1019 -33.86 -6.82 -12.11
N ASP A 1020 -35.01 -6.62 -11.45
CA ASP A 1020 -35.69 -5.33 -11.39
C ASP A 1020 -34.82 -4.26 -10.68
N GLU A 1021 -34.13 -4.63 -9.58
CA GLU A 1021 -33.16 -3.75 -8.91
C GLU A 1021 -31.94 -3.48 -9.80
N LEU A 1022 -31.47 -4.48 -10.54
CA LEU A 1022 -30.34 -4.35 -11.46
C LEU A 1022 -30.66 -3.39 -12.62
N ALA A 1023 -31.87 -3.48 -13.17
CA ALA A 1023 -32.41 -2.57 -14.20
C ALA A 1023 -32.81 -1.19 -13.65
N GLY A 1024 -32.66 -0.95 -12.34
CA GLY A 1024 -32.99 0.33 -11.71
C GLY A 1024 -34.48 0.60 -11.52
N VAL A 1025 -35.35 -0.39 -11.76
CA VAL A 1025 -36.81 -0.32 -11.57
C VAL A 1025 -37.20 -0.64 -10.13
N GLY A 1026 -36.36 -1.39 -9.41
CA GLY A 1026 -36.58 -1.81 -8.03
C GLY A 1026 -36.44 -0.69 -6.98
N PRO A 1027 -37.23 -0.73 -5.88
CA PRO A 1027 -37.22 0.32 -4.87
C PRO A 1027 -36.11 0.22 -3.81
N LEU A 1028 -35.39 -0.91 -3.69
CA LEU A 1028 -34.49 -1.16 -2.57
C LEU A 1028 -33.21 -0.36 -2.65
N LEU A 1029 -32.53 -0.33 -3.80
CA LEU A 1029 -31.31 0.46 -3.98
C LEU A 1029 -31.58 1.95 -3.78
N ARG A 1030 -32.73 2.43 -4.27
CA ARG A 1030 -33.22 3.80 -4.03
C ARG A 1030 -33.42 4.08 -2.53
N ARG A 1031 -34.13 3.19 -1.81
CA ARG A 1031 -34.36 3.33 -0.36
C ARG A 1031 -33.06 3.28 0.43
N ARG A 1032 -32.14 2.39 0.04
CA ARG A 1032 -30.81 2.25 0.67
C ARG A 1032 -29.98 3.52 0.45
N PHE A 1033 -29.99 4.09 -0.75
CA PHE A 1033 -29.30 5.34 -1.06
C PHE A 1033 -29.79 6.49 -0.17
N TYR A 1034 -31.09 6.74 -0.11
CA TYR A 1034 -31.63 7.83 0.72
C TYR A 1034 -31.44 7.58 2.23
N ARG A 1035 -31.42 6.32 2.68
CA ARG A 1035 -31.06 5.98 4.07
C ARG A 1035 -29.58 6.28 4.34
N GLN A 1036 -28.67 5.84 3.47
CA GLN A 1036 -27.24 6.09 3.59
C GLN A 1036 -26.88 7.57 3.45
N GLN A 1037 -27.66 8.37 2.71
CA GLN A 1037 -27.49 9.81 2.68
C GLN A 1037 -27.68 10.45 4.05
N LEU A 1038 -28.66 9.98 4.84
CA LEU A 1038 -28.88 10.47 6.20
C LEU A 1038 -27.71 10.07 7.11
N ASP A 1039 -27.22 8.84 6.98
CA ASP A 1039 -26.06 8.35 7.73
C ASP A 1039 -24.79 9.16 7.36
N ARG A 1040 -24.58 9.48 6.08
CA ARG A 1040 -23.47 10.35 5.61
C ARG A 1040 -23.59 11.77 6.12
N VAL A 1041 -24.79 12.36 6.13
CA VAL A 1041 -25.00 13.67 6.77
C VAL A 1041 -24.62 13.60 8.25
N GLN A 1042 -24.98 12.53 8.95
CA GLN A 1042 -24.64 12.36 10.36
C GLN A 1042 -23.13 12.20 10.59
N TRP A 1043 -22.43 11.43 9.74
CA TRP A 1043 -21.01 11.15 9.91
C TRP A 1043 -20.09 12.24 9.33
N ASP A 1044 -20.32 12.67 8.09
CA ASP A 1044 -19.45 13.59 7.36
C ASP A 1044 -19.57 15.04 7.83
N CYS A 1045 -20.66 15.37 8.52
CA CYS A 1045 -20.88 16.69 9.13
C CYS A 1045 -20.60 16.70 10.65
N ARG A 1046 -20.22 15.57 11.26
CA ARG A 1046 -20.03 15.43 12.71
C ARG A 1046 -18.86 16.27 13.25
N TRP A 1047 -17.80 16.39 12.45
CA TRP A 1047 -16.53 16.99 12.83
C TRP A 1047 -16.22 18.29 12.05
N GLU A 1048 -17.23 18.83 11.35
CA GLU A 1048 -17.10 20.02 10.51
C GLU A 1048 -17.64 21.26 11.23
N ALA A 1049 -17.03 22.42 10.98
CA ALA A 1049 -17.53 23.69 11.48
C ALA A 1049 -18.98 23.96 10.98
N PRO A 1050 -19.84 24.66 11.74
CA PRO A 1050 -21.29 24.76 11.44
C PRO A 1050 -21.64 25.24 10.03
N GLU A 1051 -20.90 26.22 9.51
CA GLU A 1051 -21.03 26.77 8.14
C GLU A 1051 -20.70 25.71 7.07
N LYS A 1052 -19.57 25.01 7.24
CA LYS A 1052 -19.12 23.93 6.34
C LYS A 1052 -20.05 22.72 6.42
N ALA A 1053 -20.48 22.35 7.62
CA ALA A 1053 -21.47 21.31 7.86
C ALA A 1053 -22.80 21.62 7.15
N LYS A 1054 -23.27 22.87 7.15
CA LYS A 1054 -24.49 23.29 6.45
C LYS A 1054 -24.34 23.20 4.93
N ALA A 1055 -23.21 23.66 4.37
CA ALA A 1055 -22.91 23.56 2.95
C ALA A 1055 -22.79 22.09 2.49
N LYS A 1056 -22.06 21.26 3.26
CA LYS A 1056 -21.85 19.83 3.01
C LYS A 1056 -23.14 19.03 3.16
N ARG A 1057 -23.97 19.35 4.16
CA ARG A 1057 -25.33 18.80 4.30
C ARG A 1057 -26.21 19.14 3.11
N LYS A 1058 -26.17 20.39 2.63
CA LYS A 1058 -26.90 20.82 1.42
C LYS A 1058 -26.40 20.06 0.18
N GLN A 1059 -25.09 19.87 0.05
CA GLN A 1059 -24.48 19.10 -1.03
C GLN A 1059 -24.93 17.63 -0.99
N ILE A 1060 -24.83 16.94 0.15
CA ILE A 1060 -25.23 15.53 0.30
C ILE A 1060 -26.73 15.36 0.03
N LEU A 1061 -27.59 16.22 0.57
CA LEU A 1061 -29.05 16.14 0.36
C LEU A 1061 -29.48 16.54 -1.05
N SER A 1062 -28.67 17.33 -1.78
CA SER A 1062 -28.94 17.69 -3.18
C SER A 1062 -28.67 16.54 -4.15
N GLN A 1063 -27.87 15.55 -3.76
CA GLN A 1063 -27.60 14.37 -4.59
C GLN A 1063 -28.88 13.55 -4.73
N ARG A 1064 -29.26 13.23 -5.97
CA ARG A 1064 -30.41 12.38 -6.27
C ARG A 1064 -29.95 10.96 -6.55
N TYR A 1065 -30.78 9.98 -6.18
CA TYR A 1065 -30.54 8.60 -6.56
C TYR A 1065 -30.54 8.48 -8.09
N THR A 1066 -29.42 8.04 -8.64
CA THR A 1066 -29.29 7.70 -10.06
C THR A 1066 -29.28 6.17 -10.16
N PRO A 1067 -30.25 5.54 -10.84
CA PRO A 1067 -30.27 4.10 -11.00
C PRO A 1067 -29.02 3.62 -11.77
N ARG A 1068 -28.58 2.39 -11.48
CA ARG A 1068 -27.55 1.76 -12.30
C ARG A 1068 -28.11 1.49 -13.69
N THR A 1069 -27.34 1.81 -14.71
CA THR A 1069 -27.66 1.45 -16.09
C THR A 1069 -27.30 -0.02 -16.31
N ALA A 1070 -28.29 -0.86 -16.58
CA ALA A 1070 -28.12 -2.26 -16.93
C ALA A 1070 -28.86 -2.58 -18.24
N GLN A 1071 -28.26 -3.42 -19.07
CA GLN A 1071 -28.88 -4.00 -20.25
C GLN A 1071 -29.07 -5.49 -19.98
N LEU A 1072 -30.32 -5.93 -19.99
CA LEU A 1072 -30.68 -7.31 -19.68
C LEU A 1072 -31.02 -8.08 -20.95
N SER A 1073 -30.79 -9.39 -20.93
CA SER A 1073 -31.18 -10.27 -22.02
C SER A 1073 -32.71 -10.37 -22.10
N PRO A 1074 -33.31 -10.44 -23.31
CA PRO A 1074 -34.74 -10.70 -23.46
C PRO A 1074 -35.18 -12.03 -22.81
N LEU A 1075 -34.24 -12.94 -22.57
CA LEU A 1075 -34.47 -14.19 -21.83
C LEU A 1075 -34.98 -13.94 -20.40
N VAL A 1076 -34.53 -12.87 -19.74
CA VAL A 1076 -34.86 -12.57 -18.35
C VAL A 1076 -35.66 -11.29 -18.18
N TRP A 1077 -35.75 -10.46 -19.22
CA TRP A 1077 -36.37 -9.14 -19.17
C TRP A 1077 -37.40 -8.94 -20.26
N LEU A 1078 -38.58 -8.44 -19.89
CA LEU A 1078 -39.64 -8.13 -20.83
C LEU A 1078 -39.76 -6.61 -21.01
N GLU A 1079 -39.20 -6.09 -22.10
CA GLU A 1079 -39.07 -4.65 -22.36
C GLU A 1079 -40.43 -3.93 -22.38
N SER A 1080 -41.47 -4.55 -22.97
CA SER A 1080 -42.82 -3.97 -23.06
C SER A 1080 -43.51 -3.75 -21.71
N ARG A 1081 -43.12 -4.52 -20.67
CA ARG A 1081 -43.67 -4.38 -19.30
C ARG A 1081 -42.68 -3.79 -18.32
N ASN A 1082 -41.45 -3.51 -18.77
CA ASN A 1082 -40.35 -3.02 -17.97
C ASN A 1082 -40.15 -3.84 -16.66
N ARG A 1083 -40.20 -5.18 -16.76
CA ARG A 1083 -40.11 -6.11 -15.61
C ARG A 1083 -39.40 -7.42 -15.95
N SER A 1084 -38.80 -8.03 -14.93
CA SER A 1084 -38.15 -9.33 -15.03
C SER A 1084 -39.14 -10.49 -15.15
N ILE A 1085 -38.79 -11.46 -16.00
CA ILE A 1085 -39.45 -12.75 -16.20
C ILE A 1085 -38.54 -13.95 -15.84
N ALA A 1086 -37.32 -13.69 -15.36
CA ALA A 1086 -36.31 -14.69 -15.03
C ALA A 1086 -36.83 -15.92 -14.27
N GLN A 1087 -37.72 -15.71 -13.29
CA GLN A 1087 -38.28 -16.78 -12.47
C GLN A 1087 -39.23 -17.72 -13.22
N SER A 1088 -39.83 -17.26 -14.31
CA SER A 1088 -40.68 -18.08 -15.19
C SER A 1088 -39.89 -18.86 -16.24
N VAL A 1089 -38.61 -18.52 -16.41
CA VAL A 1089 -37.72 -19.12 -17.41
C VAL A 1089 -36.79 -20.14 -16.77
N PHE A 1090 -36.16 -19.80 -15.65
CA PHE A 1090 -35.36 -20.73 -14.87
C PHE A 1090 -36.26 -21.46 -13.86
N VAL A 1091 -36.57 -22.73 -14.14
CA VAL A 1091 -37.46 -23.57 -13.31
C VAL A 1091 -36.70 -24.17 -12.12
N ALA A 1092 -37.37 -24.28 -10.97
CA ALA A 1092 -36.83 -24.97 -9.79
C ALA A 1092 -36.58 -26.46 -10.08
N PRO A 1093 -35.45 -27.05 -9.67
CA PRO A 1093 -35.22 -28.49 -9.83
C PRO A 1093 -36.32 -29.26 -9.08
N LEU A 1094 -37.07 -30.09 -9.81
CA LEU A 1094 -38.08 -30.99 -9.23
C LEU A 1094 -37.39 -31.93 -8.23
N ARG A 1095 -37.49 -31.64 -6.93
CA ARG A 1095 -37.17 -32.64 -5.91
C ARG A 1095 -38.25 -33.71 -6.02
N LYS A 1096 -37.85 -34.95 -6.31
CA LYS A 1096 -38.70 -36.12 -6.06
C LYS A 1096 -39.24 -35.98 -4.65
N LYS A 1097 -40.58 -35.90 -4.51
CA LYS A 1097 -41.23 -36.20 -3.24
C LYS A 1097 -40.80 -37.63 -2.89
N GLU A 1098 -39.99 -37.78 -1.85
CA GLU A 1098 -39.81 -39.09 -1.21
C GLU A 1098 -41.20 -39.52 -0.69
N SER A 1099 -41.73 -40.57 -1.30
CA SER A 1099 -42.81 -41.39 -0.77
C SER A 1099 -42.23 -42.43 0.17
#